data_AF-A0A0F9IGU7-F1
#
_entry.id   AF-A0A0F9IGU7-F1
#
_cell.length_a   1.000
_cell.length_b   1.000
_cell.length_c   1.000
_cell.angle_alpha   90.00
_cell.angle_beta   90.00
_cell.angle_gamma   90.00
#
_symmetry.space_group_name_H-M   'P 1'
#
loop_
_entity.id
_entity.type
_entity.pdbx_description
1 polymer ?
#
loop_
_entity_poly.entity_id
_entity_poly.type
_entity_poly.pdbx_seq_one_letter_code
_entity_poly.pdbx_strand_id
1 'polypeptide(L)'
;NIVREYFNLYDGTTLLAEIRIYQDRWVAYRDDTGRHNLFRVTANTWYHFNITFDIGSTDKWYLSIYDSNWNYKGGDGGSGYNLMVTTSSTASRINLQQGSYSQYYKSYFDAIGNSWDINYQIGNNKDPINYNIGDNLIDYTLGVLNFEIDAQLDSANRNIASVSLDYSYQNVDSNQVSLQIYNYAQQNWDTEIDSFIYSSFNPQIYAISNDYYDQNYNLKFRFEGLLSSSSYEFYLDQFKINYNYLPTSGNIYADITKTIADPFLNNYSGFANYQELFDITINFTYSLSVNDPIYANFAKFYIGATEYSLPQAQTTFISPTFEFDSASPTVIKFKVSNADLVLSDMNYDMQFKCINTSGNVVLQQSFLVEFPGAGLTQFEKDNGKWFIDTTYAFTAISDGITYYNTYGDTDKLQLRYSIQADGPGGIQWYYGARIYTTSSTESDTDRFDVSQFMATNSLTSFENFSIEYVMTGDGSILDVTDLTLLDYRVLVPAMVDVDALINLDLITSEDTLESVQLTYAYKTDVTQLQELSVWNYALPTPAWEVIDAVPYTSFAAQVYNIGPDYINSTYDIKFKLYSENPNNAFSFYLDQFKVDYSYTRTQGPINADILQVIGDVNHFLNRYDDSKGFTNYQQLYDVTVSFDYTFTKDPNHSTYPDYANFELTHGANVISDPLQTDEVQHSYSTSFVFDSDSLADFLVKFEISNGILTLSNMNYDIKFKCLDLSGNIILQQDFEVNYPFEFQRTSEHLFIDIDYGLVTVDDGQTYHTTPQYGSVTDKLNI
;
A
#
# COMPACT_ATOMS: atom_id res chain seq x y z
N ASN A 1 -26.91 4.50 -15.38
CA ASN A 1 -26.96 4.74 -16.84
C ASN A 1 -27.38 6.17 -17.08
N ILE A 2 -26.43 7.07 -17.36
CA ILE A 2 -26.77 8.43 -17.77
C ILE A 2 -27.34 8.32 -19.18
N VAL A 3 -28.64 8.57 -19.32
CA VAL A 3 -29.27 8.75 -20.63
C VAL A 3 -28.58 9.97 -21.25
N ARG A 4 -27.93 9.79 -22.41
CA ARG A 4 -27.27 10.90 -23.11
C ARG A 4 -28.36 11.80 -23.68
N GLU A 5 -28.69 12.86 -22.94
CA GLU A 5 -29.58 13.90 -23.42
C GLU A 5 -28.74 15.02 -24.05
N TYR A 6 -29.13 15.40 -25.27
CA TYR A 6 -28.50 16.45 -26.04
C TYR A 6 -29.55 17.50 -26.32
N PHE A 7 -29.19 18.76 -26.12
CA PHE A 7 -29.90 19.87 -26.71
C PHE A 7 -29.04 20.39 -27.86
N ASN A 8 -29.53 20.26 -29.09
CA ASN A 8 -28.82 20.75 -30.27
C ASN A 8 -29.67 21.82 -30.92
N LEU A 9 -29.12 23.03 -31.06
CA LEU A 9 -29.69 24.14 -31.82
C LEU A 9 -29.13 24.12 -33.23
N TYR A 10 -30.02 24.14 -34.22
CA TYR A 10 -29.65 24.28 -35.62
C TYR A 10 -30.26 25.55 -36.22
N ASP A 11 -29.59 26.11 -37.23
CA ASP A 11 -30.16 26.99 -38.24
C ASP A 11 -30.22 26.22 -39.56
N GLY A 12 -31.43 25.76 -39.91
CA GLY A 12 -31.64 24.86 -41.04
C GLY A 12 -30.94 23.51 -40.84
N THR A 13 -29.75 23.35 -41.41
CA THR A 13 -28.90 22.15 -41.32
C THR A 13 -27.59 22.36 -40.55
N THR A 14 -27.26 23.60 -40.19
CA THR A 14 -26.00 23.95 -39.50
C THR A 14 -26.22 23.95 -37.99
N LEU A 15 -25.38 23.23 -37.23
CA LEU A 15 -25.44 23.24 -35.76
C LEU A 15 -24.85 24.55 -35.24
N LEU A 16 -25.67 25.36 -34.58
CA LEU A 16 -25.25 26.64 -33.99
C LEU A 16 -24.73 26.47 -32.56
N ALA A 17 -25.41 25.65 -31.76
CA ALA A 17 -25.02 25.39 -30.38
C ALA A 17 -25.44 23.99 -29.94
N GLU A 18 -24.64 23.34 -29.10
CA GLU A 18 -24.99 22.09 -28.43
C GLU A 18 -24.85 22.28 -26.92
N ILE A 19 -25.81 21.85 -26.11
CA ILE A 19 -25.65 21.63 -24.67
C ILE A 19 -25.71 20.13 -24.41
N ARG A 20 -24.70 19.62 -23.71
CA ARG A 20 -24.54 18.18 -23.46
C ARG A 20 -24.09 17.91 -22.03
N ILE A 21 -24.69 16.86 -21.45
CA ILE A 21 -24.16 16.22 -20.24
C ILE A 21 -23.25 15.07 -20.65
N TYR A 22 -21.97 15.19 -20.35
CA TYR A 22 -20.95 14.21 -20.72
C TYR A 22 -20.87 13.08 -19.68
N GLN A 23 -20.25 11.96 -20.05
CA GLN A 23 -20.11 10.79 -19.18
C GLN A 23 -19.29 11.07 -17.91
N ASP A 24 -18.41 12.08 -17.97
CA ASP A 24 -17.65 12.60 -16.83
C ASP A 24 -18.48 13.52 -15.90
N ARG A 25 -19.79 13.65 -16.19
CA ARG A 25 -20.80 14.48 -15.50
C ARG A 25 -20.66 15.98 -15.72
N TRP A 26 -19.87 16.43 -16.68
CA TRP A 26 -19.86 17.85 -17.03
C TRP A 26 -21.05 18.20 -17.91
N VAL A 27 -21.77 19.26 -17.54
CA VAL A 27 -22.60 20.02 -18.47
C VAL A 27 -21.67 20.96 -19.20
N ALA A 28 -21.63 20.87 -20.52
CA ALA A 28 -20.88 21.80 -21.36
C ALA A 28 -21.77 22.28 -22.48
N TYR A 29 -21.51 23.50 -22.96
CA TYR A 29 -22.03 23.94 -24.25
C TYR A 29 -20.92 23.96 -25.29
N ARG A 30 -21.28 23.86 -26.56
CA ARG A 30 -20.38 23.95 -27.70
C ARG A 30 -20.95 24.94 -28.69
N ASP A 31 -20.15 25.93 -29.06
CA ASP A 31 -20.45 26.91 -30.10
C ASP A 31 -19.41 26.79 -31.25
N ASP A 32 -19.38 27.79 -32.13
CA ASP A 32 -18.42 27.90 -33.23
C ASP A 32 -16.97 28.16 -32.77
N THR A 33 -16.76 28.59 -31.53
CA THR A 33 -15.44 28.80 -30.93
C THR A 33 -14.89 27.57 -30.20
N GLY A 34 -15.74 26.60 -29.86
CA GLY A 34 -15.32 25.34 -29.26
C GLY A 34 -16.24 24.86 -28.13
N ARG A 35 -15.74 23.93 -27.31
CA ARG A 35 -16.46 23.39 -26.16
C ARG A 35 -16.10 24.17 -24.90
N HIS A 36 -17.11 24.56 -24.13
CA HIS A 36 -17.00 25.31 -22.88
C HIS A 36 -17.70 24.54 -21.75
N ASN A 37 -16.94 24.07 -20.77
CA ASN A 37 -17.48 23.36 -19.61
C ASN A 37 -18.12 24.36 -18.63
N LEU A 38 -19.37 24.11 -18.23
CA LEU A 38 -20.11 24.96 -17.30
C LEU A 38 -19.93 24.47 -15.86
N PHE A 39 -20.46 23.30 -15.54
CA PHE A 39 -20.40 22.73 -14.20
C PHE A 39 -20.60 21.21 -14.22
N ARG A 40 -20.31 20.55 -13.09
CA ARG A 40 -20.43 19.10 -12.94
C ARG A 40 -21.70 18.74 -12.15
N VAL A 41 -22.49 17.81 -12.67
CA VAL A 41 -23.75 17.38 -12.03
C VAL A 41 -23.52 16.31 -10.95
N THR A 42 -24.23 16.45 -9.83
CA THR A 42 -24.31 15.45 -8.75
C THR A 42 -25.55 14.57 -8.90
N ALA A 43 -25.47 13.34 -8.40
CA ALA A 43 -26.58 12.41 -8.47
C ALA A 43 -27.76 12.89 -7.60
N ASN A 44 -28.99 12.64 -8.05
CA ASN A 44 -30.25 12.99 -7.36
C ASN A 44 -30.47 14.50 -7.12
N THR A 45 -29.80 15.36 -7.89
CA THR A 45 -30.00 16.81 -7.86
C THR A 45 -30.66 17.26 -9.16
N TRP A 46 -31.73 18.06 -9.05
CA TRP A 46 -32.39 18.68 -10.19
C TRP A 46 -31.65 19.96 -10.58
N TYR A 47 -31.39 20.12 -11.88
CA TYR A 47 -30.73 21.30 -12.44
C TYR A 47 -31.67 21.96 -13.45
N HIS A 48 -31.85 23.27 -13.34
CA HIS A 48 -32.66 24.06 -14.27
C HIS A 48 -31.74 24.91 -15.15
N PHE A 49 -32.06 24.98 -16.45
CA PHE A 49 -31.31 25.75 -17.43
C PHE A 49 -32.25 26.76 -18.10
N ASN A 50 -31.86 28.03 -18.13
CA ASN A 50 -32.47 29.01 -19.00
C ASN A 50 -31.54 29.23 -20.20
N ILE A 51 -32.08 29.07 -21.41
CA ILE A 51 -31.36 29.33 -22.66
C ILE A 51 -32.08 30.48 -23.35
N THR A 52 -31.42 31.62 -23.45
CA THR A 52 -31.96 32.81 -24.11
C THR A 52 -31.30 32.96 -25.47
N PHE A 53 -32.11 33.15 -26.51
CA PHE A 53 -31.63 33.42 -27.87
C PHE A 53 -31.91 34.88 -28.20
N ASP A 54 -30.88 35.63 -28.56
CA ASP A 54 -31.01 36.97 -29.12
C ASP A 54 -30.98 36.86 -30.65
N ILE A 55 -32.16 36.87 -31.25
CA ILE A 55 -32.32 36.66 -32.70
C ILE A 55 -32.41 38.03 -33.36
N GLY A 56 -31.27 38.53 -33.84
CA GLY A 56 -31.09 39.90 -34.32
C GLY A 56 -31.64 40.24 -35.72
N SER A 57 -32.69 39.58 -36.23
CA SER A 57 -33.25 39.95 -37.54
C SER A 57 -34.78 39.90 -37.61
N THR A 58 -35.34 40.69 -38.54
CA THR A 58 -36.77 40.81 -38.86
C THR A 58 -37.39 39.56 -39.50
N ASP A 59 -36.64 38.46 -39.56
CA ASP A 59 -37.07 37.25 -40.25
C ASP A 59 -37.79 36.27 -39.32
N LYS A 60 -38.68 35.46 -39.91
CA LYS A 60 -39.61 34.61 -39.18
C LYS A 60 -38.97 33.28 -38.79
N TRP A 61 -39.04 32.92 -37.51
CA TRP A 61 -38.50 31.67 -36.98
C TRP A 61 -39.60 30.78 -36.42
N TYR A 62 -39.49 29.47 -36.60
CA TYR A 62 -40.35 28.47 -35.96
C TYR A 62 -39.52 27.43 -35.22
N LEU A 63 -40.05 26.96 -34.09
CA LEU A 63 -39.43 25.97 -33.22
C LEU A 63 -40.04 24.59 -33.51
N SER A 64 -39.21 23.60 -33.83
CA SER A 64 -39.64 22.24 -34.16
C SER A 64 -38.88 21.19 -33.37
N ILE A 65 -39.58 20.19 -32.84
CA ILE A 65 -39.02 19.06 -32.12
C ILE A 65 -38.97 17.85 -33.05
N TYR A 66 -37.82 17.17 -33.07
CA TYR A 66 -37.59 15.98 -33.88
C TYR A 66 -37.13 14.81 -33.00
N ASP A 67 -37.35 13.59 -33.49
CA ASP A 67 -36.63 12.43 -32.98
C ASP A 67 -35.20 12.35 -33.55
N SER A 68 -34.45 11.35 -33.11
CA SER A 68 -33.05 11.14 -33.51
C SER A 68 -32.87 10.92 -35.01
N ASN A 69 -33.95 10.57 -35.73
CA ASN A 69 -33.96 10.23 -37.15
C ASN A 69 -34.52 11.36 -38.02
N TRP A 70 -34.65 12.59 -37.49
CA TRP A 70 -35.24 13.74 -38.19
C TRP A 70 -36.73 13.60 -38.54
N ASN A 71 -37.47 12.71 -37.86
CA ASN A 71 -38.92 12.72 -38.02
C ASN A 71 -39.51 13.83 -37.16
N TYR A 72 -40.32 14.68 -37.77
CA TYR A 72 -41.03 15.76 -37.09
C TYR A 72 -41.96 15.17 -36.03
N LYS A 73 -41.78 15.58 -34.77
CA LYS A 73 -42.63 15.15 -33.64
C LYS A 73 -43.59 16.24 -33.16
N GLY A 74 -43.41 17.45 -33.67
CA GLY A 74 -44.27 18.58 -33.40
C GLY A 74 -43.46 19.87 -33.31
N GLY A 75 -44.09 21.00 -33.54
CA GLY A 75 -43.46 22.30 -33.66
C GLY A 75 -44.52 23.36 -33.85
N ASP A 76 -44.24 24.58 -33.42
CA ASP A 76 -45.19 25.67 -33.49
C ASP A 76 -44.82 26.63 -34.62
N GLY A 77 -45.71 26.66 -35.62
CA GLY A 77 -45.81 27.73 -36.61
C GLY A 77 -46.83 28.76 -36.13
N GLY A 78 -46.52 29.44 -35.03
CA GLY A 78 -47.21 30.67 -34.60
C GLY A 78 -48.70 30.56 -34.32
N SER A 79 -49.24 29.37 -34.03
CA SER A 79 -50.69 29.19 -33.86
C SER A 79 -51.02 28.42 -32.59
N GLY A 80 -50.44 28.79 -31.45
CA GLY A 80 -51.03 28.62 -30.12
C GLY A 80 -51.58 27.23 -29.78
N TYR A 81 -51.02 26.16 -30.34
CA TYR A 81 -51.38 24.79 -29.97
C TYR A 81 -50.44 24.30 -28.87
N ASN A 82 -51.03 23.81 -27.77
CA ASN A 82 -50.30 23.12 -26.71
C ASN A 82 -49.57 21.90 -27.29
N LEU A 83 -48.24 21.96 -27.31
CA LEU A 83 -47.42 20.87 -27.80
C LEU A 83 -47.32 19.75 -26.76
N MET A 84 -48.28 18.82 -26.78
CA MET A 84 -48.18 17.58 -26.01
C MET A 84 -47.49 16.49 -26.83
N VAL A 85 -46.18 16.27 -26.60
CA VAL A 85 -45.49 15.08 -27.13
C VAL A 85 -45.86 13.88 -26.26
N THR A 86 -47.01 13.27 -26.54
CA THR A 86 -47.42 12.03 -25.87
C THR A 86 -46.76 10.81 -26.52
N THR A 87 -45.83 10.24 -25.75
CA THR A 87 -45.40 8.83 -25.67
C THR A 87 -44.52 8.19 -26.76
N SER A 88 -43.45 7.55 -26.25
CA SER A 88 -42.65 6.41 -26.77
C SER A 88 -41.47 6.61 -27.73
N SER A 89 -41.13 7.83 -28.18
CA SER A 89 -39.84 8.06 -28.87
C SER A 89 -39.10 9.24 -28.24
N THR A 90 -37.82 9.04 -27.91
CA THR A 90 -36.96 10.04 -27.26
C THR A 90 -36.90 11.31 -28.09
N ALA A 91 -37.59 12.37 -27.66
CA ALA A 91 -37.32 13.72 -28.14
C ALA A 91 -35.83 14.00 -27.89
N SER A 92 -35.07 14.18 -28.95
CA SER A 92 -33.61 14.23 -28.86
C SER A 92 -33.02 15.47 -29.54
N ARG A 93 -33.86 16.31 -30.16
CA ARG A 93 -33.47 17.50 -30.91
C ARG A 93 -34.57 18.56 -30.91
N ILE A 94 -34.16 19.83 -30.83
CA ILE A 94 -35.01 21.02 -30.93
C ILE A 94 -34.39 21.93 -32.01
N ASN A 95 -35.12 22.19 -33.08
CA ASN A 95 -34.65 22.93 -34.24
C ASN A 95 -35.32 24.31 -34.33
N LEU A 96 -34.56 25.34 -34.69
CA LEU A 96 -35.07 26.66 -35.04
C LEU A 96 -34.84 26.85 -36.55
N GLN A 97 -35.92 27.03 -37.30
CA GLN A 97 -35.85 27.17 -38.76
C GLN A 97 -36.49 28.48 -39.19
N GLN A 98 -35.92 29.10 -40.21
CA GLN A 98 -36.46 30.29 -40.86
C GLN A 98 -37.55 29.89 -41.86
N GLY A 99 -38.79 30.37 -41.67
CA GLY A 99 -39.95 29.97 -42.47
C GLY A 99 -40.40 31.00 -43.51
N SER A 100 -40.62 30.55 -44.75
CA SER A 100 -40.95 31.42 -45.90
C SER A 100 -42.44 31.82 -46.03
N TYR A 101 -43.30 31.58 -45.03
CA TYR A 101 -44.76 31.78 -45.17
C TYR A 101 -45.25 33.15 -44.66
N SER A 102 -46.25 33.71 -45.36
CA SER A 102 -46.57 35.15 -45.41
C SER A 102 -47.45 35.73 -44.30
N GLN A 103 -47.69 35.04 -43.18
CA GLN A 103 -48.56 35.56 -42.11
C GLN A 103 -47.74 35.96 -40.87
N TYR A 104 -48.13 37.06 -40.22
CA TYR A 104 -47.46 37.63 -39.06
C TYR A 104 -47.76 36.77 -37.83
N TYR A 105 -46.73 36.20 -37.21
CA TYR A 105 -46.86 35.51 -35.94
C TYR A 105 -45.81 36.03 -34.96
N LYS A 106 -46.24 36.32 -33.73
CA LYS A 106 -45.37 36.44 -32.56
C LYS A 106 -45.52 35.15 -31.77
N SER A 107 -44.45 34.40 -31.59
CA SER A 107 -44.46 33.17 -30.81
C SER A 107 -43.93 33.46 -29.42
N TYR A 108 -44.72 33.15 -28.39
CA TYR A 108 -44.30 33.21 -26.99
C TYR A 108 -44.27 31.78 -26.46
N PHE A 109 -43.14 31.38 -25.89
CA PHE A 109 -43.01 30.11 -25.18
C PHE A 109 -42.74 30.41 -23.72
N ASP A 110 -43.43 29.67 -22.86
CA ASP A 110 -43.43 29.91 -21.42
C ASP A 110 -42.33 29.09 -20.71
N ALA A 111 -42.15 27.81 -21.06
CA ALA A 111 -40.97 27.01 -20.72
C ALA A 111 -40.97 25.65 -21.43
N ILE A 112 -39.79 25.00 -21.55
CA ILE A 112 -39.68 23.55 -21.70
C ILE A 112 -39.35 22.98 -20.32
N GLY A 113 -40.37 22.52 -19.60
CA GLY A 113 -40.28 21.96 -18.25
C GLY A 113 -41.11 22.74 -17.21
N ASN A 114 -41.86 21.99 -16.39
CA ASN A 114 -42.83 22.36 -15.33
C ASN A 114 -43.15 23.84 -15.03
N SER A 115 -44.46 24.13 -15.16
CA SER A 115 -45.29 25.18 -14.55
C SER A 115 -44.65 26.08 -13.48
N TRP A 116 -44.86 27.40 -13.62
CA TRP A 116 -44.77 28.47 -12.62
C TRP A 116 -45.52 28.25 -11.29
N ASP A 117 -46.29 27.17 -11.13
CA ASP A 117 -46.88 26.76 -9.85
C ASP A 117 -45.84 26.08 -8.95
N ILE A 118 -45.53 26.70 -7.81
CA ILE A 118 -44.57 26.22 -6.80
C ILE A 118 -44.93 24.84 -6.20
N ASN A 119 -46.16 24.35 -6.41
CA ASN A 119 -46.66 23.09 -5.86
C ASN A 119 -46.67 21.92 -6.87
N TYR A 120 -46.20 22.12 -8.10
CA TYR A 120 -45.93 21.05 -9.09
C TYR A 120 -47.08 20.03 -9.30
N GLN A 121 -48.34 20.48 -9.35
CA GLN A 121 -49.45 19.59 -9.73
C GLN A 121 -49.64 19.56 -11.25
N ILE A 122 -49.50 18.37 -11.86
CA ILE A 122 -49.73 18.15 -13.29
C ILE A 122 -51.25 17.98 -13.53
N GLY A 123 -51.86 18.84 -14.36
CA GLY A 123 -53.25 18.69 -14.82
C GLY A 123 -54.31 19.57 -14.14
N ASN A 124 -53.93 20.62 -13.41
CA ASN A 124 -54.84 21.58 -12.77
C ASN A 124 -55.22 22.78 -13.66
N ASN A 125 -54.61 22.96 -14.83
CA ASN A 125 -55.16 23.81 -15.90
C ASN A 125 -56.30 23.06 -16.61
N LYS A 126 -57.34 22.70 -15.85
CA LYS A 126 -58.48 21.94 -16.36
C LYS A 126 -59.51 22.89 -16.97
N ASP A 127 -59.40 22.95 -18.28
CA ASP A 127 -60.42 23.11 -19.31
C ASP A 127 -61.19 24.43 -19.50
N PRO A 128 -61.49 24.73 -20.79
CA PRO A 128 -62.26 25.87 -21.23
C PRO A 128 -63.74 25.65 -20.90
N ILE A 129 -64.39 26.70 -20.40
CA ILE A 129 -65.84 26.76 -20.49
C ILE A 129 -66.15 26.91 -22.00
N ASN A 130 -66.66 25.83 -22.57
CA ASN A 130 -67.35 25.80 -23.85
C ASN A 130 -68.32 26.99 -23.94
N TYR A 131 -68.01 27.98 -24.78
CA TYR A 131 -69.04 28.71 -25.49
C TYR A 131 -68.96 28.33 -26.97
N ASN A 132 -69.94 27.52 -27.38
CA ASN A 132 -70.42 27.51 -28.76
C ASN A 132 -70.88 28.93 -29.10
N ILE A 133 -70.13 29.61 -29.96
CA ILE A 133 -70.72 30.42 -31.02
C ILE A 133 -70.36 29.60 -32.27
N GLY A 134 -71.20 28.67 -32.71
CA GLY A 134 -72.47 29.00 -33.32
C GLY A 134 -72.17 29.49 -34.74
N ASP A 135 -72.50 28.67 -35.73
CA ASP A 135 -72.54 29.04 -37.15
C ASP A 135 -72.92 30.51 -37.33
N ASN A 136 -72.01 31.30 -37.88
CA ASN A 136 -72.39 32.47 -38.66
C ASN A 136 -71.58 32.42 -39.96
N LEU A 137 -72.20 31.73 -40.91
CA LEU A 137 -72.36 32.20 -42.29
C LEU A 137 -71.96 33.69 -42.40
N ILE A 138 -70.82 33.99 -43.04
CA ILE A 138 -70.56 35.36 -43.50
C ILE A 138 -71.47 35.58 -44.71
N ASP A 139 -72.72 35.93 -44.41
CA ASP A 139 -73.66 36.47 -45.38
C ASP A 139 -73.84 37.96 -45.07
N TYR A 140 -73.28 38.78 -45.97
CA TYR A 140 -73.60 40.18 -46.29
C TYR A 140 -74.46 40.97 -45.28
N THR A 141 -73.95 41.17 -44.07
CA THR A 141 -74.53 42.09 -43.10
C THR A 141 -73.49 43.13 -42.66
N LEU A 142 -73.94 44.38 -42.57
CA LEU A 142 -73.16 45.58 -42.25
C LEU A 142 -72.20 45.31 -41.10
N GLY A 143 -70.91 45.62 -41.28
CA GLY A 143 -69.88 45.36 -40.29
C GLY A 143 -70.13 46.15 -39.02
N VAL A 144 -70.44 45.47 -37.92
CA VAL A 144 -70.46 46.04 -36.57
C VAL A 144 -69.21 45.54 -35.86
N LEU A 145 -68.36 46.47 -35.41
CA LEU A 145 -67.27 46.15 -34.49
C LEU A 145 -67.87 46.05 -33.08
N ASN A 146 -67.90 44.86 -32.49
CA ASN A 146 -68.24 44.67 -31.09
C ASN A 146 -67.33 43.60 -30.48
N PHE A 147 -66.55 43.97 -29.47
CA PHE A 147 -65.78 43.02 -28.67
C PHE A 147 -65.64 43.51 -27.23
N GLU A 148 -65.55 42.55 -26.30
CA GLU A 148 -65.45 42.79 -24.87
C GLU A 148 -64.07 42.36 -24.36
N ILE A 149 -63.55 43.08 -23.35
CA ILE A 149 -62.34 42.75 -22.62
C ILE A 149 -62.72 42.56 -21.15
N ASP A 150 -62.57 41.34 -20.67
CA ASP A 150 -62.67 41.02 -19.25
C ASP A 150 -61.27 41.11 -18.61
N ALA A 151 -61.19 41.70 -17.42
CA ALA A 151 -59.96 41.76 -16.64
C ALA A 151 -60.24 41.49 -15.16
N GLN A 152 -59.25 41.02 -14.41
CA GLN A 152 -59.36 40.79 -12.97
C GLN A 152 -58.18 41.43 -12.25
N LEU A 153 -58.43 42.10 -11.12
CA LEU A 153 -57.37 42.62 -10.26
C LEU A 153 -56.87 41.52 -9.32
N ASP A 154 -55.54 41.42 -9.16
CA ASP A 154 -54.92 40.51 -8.19
C ASP A 154 -55.17 41.02 -6.76
N SER A 155 -56.13 40.38 -6.09
CA SER A 155 -56.72 40.84 -4.83
C SER A 155 -56.59 39.85 -3.67
N ALA A 156 -55.86 38.74 -3.86
CA ALA A 156 -55.63 37.80 -2.77
C ALA A 156 -54.77 38.48 -1.66
N ASN A 157 -55.44 39.00 -0.63
CA ASN A 157 -54.90 39.68 0.57
C ASN A 157 -54.52 41.17 0.46
N ARG A 158 -55.08 41.90 -0.52
CA ARG A 158 -54.70 43.29 -0.83
C ARG A 158 -55.91 44.23 -0.78
N ASN A 159 -55.80 45.36 -0.06
CA ASN A 159 -56.83 46.40 -0.07
C ASN A 159 -56.53 47.40 -1.19
N ILE A 160 -57.40 47.50 -2.19
CA ILE A 160 -57.19 48.33 -3.38
C ILE A 160 -57.47 49.79 -3.05
N ALA A 161 -56.45 50.64 -3.20
CA ALA A 161 -56.51 52.07 -2.89
C ALA A 161 -56.99 52.93 -4.07
N SER A 162 -56.66 52.53 -5.30
CA SER A 162 -57.08 53.23 -6.52
C SER A 162 -56.96 52.31 -7.74
N VAL A 163 -57.82 52.48 -8.74
CA VAL A 163 -57.77 51.78 -10.03
C VAL A 163 -57.89 52.79 -11.17
N SER A 164 -57.11 52.64 -12.24
CA SER A 164 -57.23 53.42 -13.48
C SER A 164 -57.01 52.55 -14.72
N LEU A 165 -57.61 52.93 -15.84
CA LEU A 165 -57.34 52.38 -17.15
C LEU A 165 -56.54 53.39 -17.97
N ASP A 166 -55.32 53.03 -18.34
CA ASP A 166 -54.57 53.74 -19.37
C ASP A 166 -54.88 53.07 -20.71
N TYR A 167 -55.41 53.83 -21.68
CA TYR A 167 -55.77 53.29 -22.98
C TYR A 167 -55.40 54.22 -24.13
N SER A 168 -55.15 53.65 -25.30
CA SER A 168 -54.83 54.37 -26.52
C SER A 168 -55.28 53.52 -27.71
N TYR A 169 -56.21 54.04 -28.50
CA TYR A 169 -56.69 53.38 -29.71
C TYR A 169 -56.70 54.35 -30.89
N GLN A 170 -56.69 53.79 -32.10
CA GLN A 170 -56.79 54.51 -33.37
C GLN A 170 -57.91 53.90 -34.19
N ASN A 171 -58.75 54.77 -34.77
CA ASN A 171 -59.82 54.40 -35.68
C ASN A 171 -59.49 54.95 -37.07
N VAL A 172 -59.34 54.09 -38.06
CA VAL A 172 -59.09 54.50 -39.45
C VAL A 172 -60.43 54.79 -40.15
N ASP A 173 -60.42 55.70 -41.13
CA ASP A 173 -61.58 56.12 -41.93
C ASP A 173 -62.72 56.88 -41.21
N SER A 174 -62.43 57.51 -40.07
CA SER A 174 -63.39 58.36 -39.32
C SER A 174 -64.63 57.63 -38.80
N ASN A 175 -64.59 56.30 -38.70
CA ASN A 175 -65.65 55.54 -38.05
C ASN A 175 -65.50 55.66 -36.52
N GLN A 176 -66.59 56.03 -35.84
CA GLN A 176 -66.61 56.20 -34.39
C GLN A 176 -66.69 54.83 -33.69
N VAL A 177 -65.87 54.64 -32.65
CA VAL A 177 -65.90 53.48 -31.75
C VAL A 177 -66.01 53.99 -30.33
N SER A 178 -67.02 53.52 -29.59
CA SER A 178 -67.25 53.84 -28.19
C SER A 178 -66.62 52.78 -27.28
N LEU A 179 -65.75 53.18 -26.37
CA LEU A 179 -65.27 52.38 -25.24
C LEU A 179 -66.20 52.57 -24.05
N GLN A 180 -66.75 51.47 -23.54
CA GLN A 180 -67.64 51.43 -22.39
C GLN A 180 -67.07 50.53 -21.29
N ILE A 181 -67.51 50.75 -20.05
CA ILE A 181 -67.22 49.90 -18.89
C ILE A 181 -68.51 49.44 -18.23
N TYR A 182 -68.55 48.19 -17.78
CA TYR A 182 -69.71 47.63 -17.12
C TYR A 182 -69.81 48.13 -15.68
N ASN A 183 -70.95 48.71 -15.32
CA ASN A 183 -71.22 49.14 -13.95
C ASN A 183 -71.88 47.98 -13.19
N TYR A 184 -71.15 47.42 -12.23
CA TYR A 184 -71.63 46.29 -11.43
C TYR A 184 -72.66 46.70 -10.37
N ALA A 185 -72.64 47.95 -9.92
CA ALA A 185 -73.64 48.49 -9.00
C ALA A 185 -75.01 48.68 -9.67
N GLN A 186 -75.02 49.08 -10.96
CA GLN A 186 -76.24 49.33 -11.75
C GLN A 186 -76.64 48.14 -12.65
N GLN A 187 -75.76 47.15 -12.80
CA GLN A 187 -75.92 45.96 -13.65
C GLN A 187 -76.15 46.27 -15.14
N ASN A 188 -75.50 47.30 -15.67
CA ASN A 188 -75.64 47.75 -17.05
C ASN A 188 -74.34 48.31 -17.64
N TRP A 189 -74.30 48.44 -18.97
CA TRP A 189 -73.27 49.18 -19.70
C TRP A 189 -73.65 50.67 -19.74
N ASP A 190 -73.61 51.35 -18.61
CA ASP A 190 -74.14 52.74 -18.50
C ASP A 190 -73.12 53.83 -18.82
N THR A 191 -71.83 53.53 -18.88
CA THR A 191 -70.79 54.58 -18.96
C THR A 191 -69.90 54.40 -20.18
N GLU A 192 -70.08 55.28 -21.16
CA GLU A 192 -69.10 55.53 -22.21
C GLU A 192 -67.89 56.23 -21.58
N ILE A 193 -66.75 55.53 -21.56
CA ILE A 193 -65.46 56.06 -21.13
C ILE A 193 -64.92 57.02 -22.18
N ASP A 194 -65.05 56.64 -23.45
CA ASP A 194 -64.55 57.38 -24.61
C ASP A 194 -65.37 57.04 -25.85
N SER A 195 -65.54 57.99 -26.77
CA SER A 195 -66.06 57.73 -28.12
C SER A 195 -65.42 58.62 -29.18
N PHE A 196 -64.23 59.17 -28.89
CA PHE A 196 -63.53 60.01 -29.84
C PHE A 196 -62.97 59.20 -31.01
N ILE A 197 -62.88 59.87 -32.16
CA ILE A 197 -62.17 59.37 -33.34
C ILE A 197 -60.72 59.81 -33.21
N TYR A 198 -59.83 58.86 -32.94
CA TYR A 198 -58.39 59.11 -32.90
C TYR A 198 -57.75 58.66 -34.21
N SER A 199 -57.15 59.60 -34.95
CA SER A 199 -56.39 59.34 -36.18
C SER A 199 -54.94 58.88 -35.92
N SER A 200 -54.53 58.82 -34.65
CA SER A 200 -53.23 58.36 -34.15
C SER A 200 -53.38 57.90 -32.70
N PHE A 201 -52.48 57.04 -32.22
CA PHE A 201 -52.44 56.61 -30.81
C PHE A 201 -52.18 57.80 -29.86
N ASN A 202 -53.20 58.18 -29.09
CA ASN A 202 -53.12 59.18 -28.04
C ASN A 202 -53.44 58.52 -26.69
N PRO A 203 -52.47 58.43 -25.76
CA PRO A 203 -52.70 57.88 -24.43
C PRO A 203 -53.74 58.68 -23.64
N GLN A 204 -54.72 57.97 -23.11
CA GLN A 204 -55.77 58.45 -22.22
C GLN A 204 -55.68 57.72 -20.89
N ILE A 205 -56.15 58.35 -19.82
CA ILE A 205 -56.24 57.75 -18.49
C ILE A 205 -57.65 57.97 -17.96
N TYR A 206 -58.31 56.89 -17.59
CA TYR A 206 -59.63 56.90 -16.97
C TYR A 206 -59.56 56.34 -15.54
N ALA A 207 -60.02 57.10 -14.55
CA ALA A 207 -60.09 56.62 -13.17
C ALA A 207 -61.32 55.72 -12.96
N ILE A 208 -61.12 54.53 -12.39
CA ILE A 208 -62.17 53.53 -12.18
C ILE A 208 -62.55 53.52 -10.70
N SER A 209 -63.82 53.82 -10.41
CA SER A 209 -64.37 53.71 -9.05
C SER A 209 -64.74 52.27 -8.71
N ASN A 210 -65.04 52.04 -7.43
CA ASN A 210 -65.42 50.73 -6.89
C ASN A 210 -66.74 50.15 -7.42
N ASP A 211 -67.58 50.96 -8.06
CA ASP A 211 -68.85 50.51 -8.64
C ASP A 211 -68.65 49.69 -9.93
N TYR A 212 -67.46 49.77 -10.54
CA TYR A 212 -67.14 49.17 -11.84
C TYR A 212 -66.33 47.87 -11.75
N TYR A 213 -66.16 47.31 -10.55
CA TYR A 213 -65.64 45.96 -10.37
C TYR A 213 -66.43 45.18 -9.32
N ASP A 214 -66.56 43.87 -9.53
CA ASP A 214 -67.30 43.01 -8.60
C ASP A 214 -66.50 42.64 -7.33
N GLN A 215 -67.09 41.83 -6.47
CA GLN A 215 -66.47 41.37 -5.21
C GLN A 215 -65.22 40.49 -5.44
N ASN A 216 -65.08 39.92 -6.63
CA ASN A 216 -63.91 39.15 -7.06
C ASN A 216 -62.93 40.03 -7.86
N TYR A 217 -63.16 41.34 -7.88
CA TYR A 217 -62.40 42.37 -8.58
C TYR A 217 -62.33 42.15 -10.10
N ASN A 218 -63.40 41.63 -10.70
CA ASN A 218 -63.55 41.55 -12.15
C ASN A 218 -64.03 42.90 -12.73
N LEU A 219 -63.44 43.31 -13.85
CA LEU A 219 -63.81 44.45 -14.68
C LEU A 219 -64.23 43.96 -16.06
N LYS A 220 -65.16 44.69 -16.70
CA LYS A 220 -65.53 44.45 -18.09
C LYS A 220 -65.55 45.72 -18.90
N PHE A 221 -64.96 45.67 -20.07
CA PHE A 221 -64.92 46.76 -21.03
C PHE A 221 -65.48 46.30 -22.37
N ARG A 222 -66.01 47.23 -23.16
CA ARG A 222 -66.59 46.93 -24.45
C ARG A 222 -66.28 48.04 -25.45
N PHE A 223 -65.86 47.66 -26.65
CA PHE A 223 -65.72 48.57 -27.77
C PHE A 223 -66.86 48.34 -28.76
N GLU A 224 -67.65 49.39 -29.04
CA GLU A 224 -68.78 49.33 -29.97
C GLU A 224 -68.61 50.34 -31.10
N GLY A 225 -68.52 49.86 -32.34
CA GLY A 225 -68.55 50.69 -33.55
C GLY A 225 -69.99 50.98 -33.99
N LEU A 226 -70.23 52.17 -34.54
CA LEU A 226 -71.52 52.51 -35.16
C LEU A 226 -71.82 51.63 -36.38
N LEU A 227 -73.07 51.59 -36.85
CA LEU A 227 -73.36 50.91 -38.12
C LEU A 227 -72.68 51.67 -39.27
N SER A 228 -71.72 51.04 -39.96
CA SER A 228 -71.04 51.60 -41.13
C SER A 228 -71.22 50.72 -42.37
N SER A 229 -71.24 51.35 -43.55
CA SER A 229 -71.22 50.66 -44.84
C SER A 229 -69.80 50.28 -45.31
N SER A 230 -68.75 50.64 -44.55
CA SER A 230 -67.35 50.26 -44.79
C SER A 230 -66.82 49.32 -43.69
N SER A 231 -65.70 48.66 -43.96
CA SER A 231 -64.96 47.84 -42.98
C SER A 231 -64.43 48.71 -41.83
N TYR A 232 -64.47 48.18 -40.61
CA TYR A 232 -63.82 48.77 -39.45
C TYR A 232 -62.34 48.41 -39.42
N GLU A 233 -61.48 49.43 -39.34
CA GLU A 233 -60.07 49.26 -38.97
C GLU A 233 -59.84 49.96 -37.62
N PHE A 234 -59.74 49.14 -36.57
CA PHE A 234 -59.53 49.56 -35.20
C PHE A 234 -58.20 48.98 -34.70
N TYR A 235 -57.37 49.83 -34.11
CA TYR A 235 -56.09 49.44 -33.53
C TYR A 235 -56.06 49.86 -32.06
N LEU A 236 -55.67 48.92 -31.18
CA LEU A 236 -55.49 49.17 -29.75
C LEU A 236 -54.02 49.02 -29.41
N ASP A 237 -53.37 50.12 -29.01
CA ASP A 237 -51.93 50.15 -28.68
C ASP A 237 -51.70 50.00 -27.18
N GLN A 238 -52.52 50.68 -26.38
CA GLN A 238 -52.46 50.62 -24.93
C GLN A 238 -53.83 50.25 -24.37
N PHE A 239 -53.86 49.25 -23.48
CA PHE A 239 -55.01 48.92 -22.65
C PHE A 239 -54.52 48.29 -21.36
N LYS A 240 -54.18 49.15 -20.39
CA LYS A 240 -53.48 48.76 -19.16
C LYS A 240 -54.26 49.23 -17.95
N ILE A 241 -54.65 48.29 -17.09
CA ILE A 241 -55.26 48.61 -15.81
C ILE A 241 -54.15 48.76 -14.76
N ASN A 242 -54.03 49.96 -14.19
CA ASN A 242 -53.14 50.22 -13.07
C ASN A 242 -53.95 50.23 -11.77
N TYR A 243 -53.41 49.64 -10.71
CA TYR A 243 -54.01 49.73 -9.39
C TYR A 243 -52.95 49.79 -8.30
N ASN A 244 -53.23 50.56 -7.25
CA ASN A 244 -52.42 50.61 -6.05
C ASN A 244 -53.10 49.80 -4.95
N TYR A 245 -52.33 49.11 -4.12
CA TYR A 245 -52.87 48.33 -3.02
C TYR A 245 -52.02 48.43 -1.75
N LEU A 246 -52.66 48.15 -0.62
CA LEU A 246 -52.02 47.94 0.67
C LEU A 246 -52.10 46.45 1.06
N PRO A 247 -50.97 45.77 1.35
CA PRO A 247 -51.00 44.41 1.86
C PRO A 247 -51.69 44.39 3.24
N THR A 248 -52.67 43.51 3.43
CA THR A 248 -53.41 43.39 4.72
C THR A 248 -53.00 42.16 5.53
N SER A 249 -52.23 41.24 4.94
CA SER A 249 -51.62 40.08 5.62
C SER A 249 -50.46 39.50 4.77
N GLY A 250 -49.56 38.75 5.42
CA GLY A 250 -48.34 38.19 4.81
C GLY A 250 -47.06 38.60 5.56
N ASN A 251 -45.95 37.88 5.35
CA ASN A 251 -44.68 38.17 6.00
C ASN A 251 -44.08 39.48 5.47
N ILE A 252 -44.33 40.60 6.15
CA ILE A 252 -43.84 41.95 5.81
C ILE A 252 -42.40 42.22 6.31
N TYR A 253 -41.63 41.17 6.61
CA TYR A 253 -40.27 41.28 7.15
C TYR A 253 -39.24 40.99 6.06
N ALA A 254 -38.16 41.79 6.05
CA ALA A 254 -36.93 41.44 5.33
C ALA A 254 -36.00 40.69 6.30
N ASP A 255 -35.67 39.45 5.97
CA ASP A 255 -34.73 38.62 6.72
C ASP A 255 -33.39 38.56 5.97
N ILE A 256 -32.30 38.99 6.60
CA ILE A 256 -30.93 38.73 6.13
C ILE A 256 -30.32 37.71 7.07
N THR A 257 -29.91 36.55 6.54
CA THR A 257 -29.40 35.42 7.32
C THR A 257 -28.03 35.00 6.79
N LYS A 258 -27.06 34.83 7.69
CA LYS A 258 -25.73 34.25 7.37
C LYS A 258 -25.44 33.10 8.33
N THR A 259 -25.19 31.92 7.77
CA THR A 259 -24.72 30.75 8.52
C THR A 259 -23.20 30.79 8.60
N ILE A 260 -22.63 30.67 9.80
CA ILE A 260 -21.19 30.45 9.98
C ILE A 260 -20.98 28.93 10.03
N ALA A 261 -20.32 28.38 9.01
CA ALA A 261 -20.11 26.94 8.85
C ALA A 261 -18.73 26.60 8.27
N ASP A 262 -17.72 27.43 8.53
CA ASP A 262 -16.36 27.14 8.05
C ASP A 262 -15.77 25.95 8.81
N PRO A 263 -15.13 24.99 8.12
CA PRO A 263 -14.34 23.95 8.76
C PRO A 263 -13.08 24.59 9.34
N PHE A 264 -13.11 24.92 10.62
CA PHE A 264 -11.93 25.38 11.32
C PHE A 264 -10.92 24.23 11.40
N LEU A 265 -9.72 24.44 10.85
CA LEU A 265 -8.63 23.46 10.89
C LEU A 265 -8.15 23.29 12.33
N ASN A 266 -8.54 22.20 12.97
CA ASN A 266 -8.16 21.86 14.33
C ASN A 266 -7.54 20.45 14.39
N ASN A 267 -6.38 20.31 15.04
CA ASN A 267 -5.70 19.02 15.25
C ASN A 267 -6.50 18.04 16.13
N TYR A 268 -7.55 18.51 16.83
CA TYR A 268 -8.45 17.67 17.65
C TYR A 268 -9.72 17.22 16.92
N SER A 269 -9.89 17.58 15.66
CA SER A 269 -11.06 17.19 14.86
C SER A 269 -11.10 15.66 14.68
N GLY A 270 -12.14 15.03 15.24
CA GLY A 270 -12.37 13.57 15.14
C GLY A 270 -12.24 12.77 16.44
N PHE A 271 -11.85 13.37 17.57
CA PHE A 271 -11.87 12.69 18.86
C PHE A 271 -13.24 12.83 19.54
N ALA A 272 -13.96 11.72 19.73
CA ALA A 272 -15.35 11.69 20.25
C ALA A 272 -15.55 12.29 21.66
N ASN A 273 -14.46 12.55 22.39
CA ASN A 273 -14.48 13.02 23.77
C ASN A 273 -14.18 14.53 23.90
N TYR A 274 -14.17 15.28 22.80
CA TYR A 274 -13.82 16.70 22.78
C TYR A 274 -14.88 17.53 22.07
N GLN A 275 -15.17 18.71 22.63
CA GLN A 275 -16.01 19.73 22.02
C GLN A 275 -15.13 20.90 21.56
N GLU A 276 -15.41 21.40 20.36
CA GLU A 276 -14.70 22.50 19.73
C GLU A 276 -15.48 23.79 19.94
N LEU A 277 -15.19 24.50 21.03
CA LEU A 277 -15.86 25.73 21.37
C LEU A 277 -15.07 26.94 20.89
N PHE A 278 -15.78 27.99 20.49
CA PHE A 278 -15.23 29.28 20.09
C PHE A 278 -16.00 30.38 20.82
N ASP A 279 -15.28 31.24 21.54
CA ASP A 279 -15.84 32.51 22.00
C ASP A 279 -15.74 33.53 20.87
N ILE A 280 -16.87 33.87 20.27
CA ILE A 280 -16.95 34.80 19.15
C ILE A 280 -17.51 36.13 19.64
N THR A 281 -16.75 37.21 19.42
CA THR A 281 -17.20 38.58 19.63
C THR A 281 -17.48 39.21 18.26
N ILE A 282 -18.74 39.57 18.01
CA ILE A 282 -19.13 40.24 16.76
C ILE A 282 -19.23 41.73 17.04
N ASN A 283 -18.43 42.53 16.35
CA ASN A 283 -18.42 43.97 16.50
C ASN A 283 -18.96 44.61 15.24
N PHE A 284 -20.00 45.43 15.33
CA PHE A 284 -20.46 46.19 14.17
C PHE A 284 -21.09 47.53 14.58
N THR A 285 -21.01 48.47 13.66
CA THR A 285 -21.73 49.73 13.75
C THR A 285 -22.98 49.63 12.88
N TYR A 286 -24.11 50.16 13.36
CA TYR A 286 -25.34 50.22 12.58
C TYR A 286 -26.00 51.60 12.61
N SER A 287 -26.75 51.92 11.57
CA SER A 287 -27.71 53.03 11.55
C SER A 287 -29.08 52.55 11.09
N LEU A 288 -30.13 53.16 11.65
CA LEU A 288 -31.52 52.80 11.36
C LEU A 288 -32.33 54.05 10.98
N SER A 289 -32.77 54.15 9.74
CA SER A 289 -33.69 55.21 9.27
C SER A 289 -35.08 54.65 9.00
N VAL A 290 -36.11 55.34 9.47
CA VAL A 290 -37.51 54.91 9.32
C VAL A 290 -38.03 55.38 7.98
N ASN A 291 -38.66 54.48 7.23
CA ASN A 291 -39.15 54.78 5.88
C ASN A 291 -40.51 55.50 5.94
N ASP A 292 -41.39 55.12 6.86
CA ASP A 292 -42.67 55.80 7.12
C ASP A 292 -42.96 55.92 8.63
N PRO A 293 -43.08 57.13 9.20
CA PRO A 293 -43.28 57.35 10.64
C PRO A 293 -44.59 56.78 11.21
N ILE A 294 -45.57 56.45 10.35
CA ILE A 294 -46.93 56.09 10.75
C ILE A 294 -47.03 54.61 11.15
N TYR A 295 -46.11 53.76 10.69
CA TYR A 295 -46.10 52.33 10.98
C TYR A 295 -45.08 51.96 12.05
N ALA A 296 -45.40 50.91 12.82
CA ALA A 296 -44.45 50.33 13.77
C ALA A 296 -43.18 49.88 13.03
N ASN A 297 -42.03 50.33 13.51
CA ASN A 297 -40.72 49.96 12.99
C ASN A 297 -39.96 49.14 14.04
N PHE A 298 -39.10 48.25 13.58
CA PHE A 298 -38.13 47.61 14.45
C PHE A 298 -36.97 47.04 13.65
N ALA A 299 -35.81 46.94 14.30
CA ALA A 299 -34.69 46.13 13.86
C ALA A 299 -34.24 45.23 15.02
N LYS A 300 -33.94 43.98 14.70
CA LYS A 300 -33.52 42.96 15.66
C LYS A 300 -32.33 42.20 15.12
N PHE A 301 -31.37 41.94 15.99
CA PHE A 301 -30.20 41.11 15.73
C PHE A 301 -30.32 39.81 16.53
N TYR A 302 -30.08 38.68 15.89
CA TYR A 302 -30.15 37.36 16.51
C TYR A 302 -28.82 36.62 16.36
N ILE A 303 -28.41 35.98 17.46
CA ILE A 303 -27.37 34.96 17.46
C ILE A 303 -28.04 33.65 17.91
N GLY A 304 -28.24 32.72 16.98
CA GLY A 304 -29.03 31.52 17.24
C GLY A 304 -30.47 31.90 17.66
N ALA A 305 -30.85 31.56 18.89
CA ALA A 305 -32.16 31.90 19.47
C ALA A 305 -32.16 33.21 20.29
N THR A 306 -30.99 33.79 20.58
CA THR A 306 -30.86 34.97 21.45
C THR A 306 -31.12 36.25 20.66
N GLU A 307 -32.08 37.06 21.12
CA GLU A 307 -32.47 38.34 20.50
C GLU A 307 -31.78 39.53 21.16
N TYR A 308 -31.23 40.42 20.34
CA TYR A 308 -30.71 41.74 20.72
C TYR A 308 -31.54 42.80 19.99
N SER A 309 -32.17 43.70 20.75
CA SER A 309 -32.93 44.82 20.19
C SER A 309 -31.97 45.88 19.62
N LEU A 310 -32.22 46.34 18.39
CA LEU A 310 -31.48 47.44 17.77
C LEU A 310 -32.32 48.72 17.84
N PRO A 311 -32.16 49.57 18.87
CA PRO A 311 -32.94 50.80 19.00
C PRO A 311 -32.64 51.77 17.84
N GLN A 312 -33.61 52.65 17.56
CA GLN A 312 -33.49 53.68 16.53
C GLN A 312 -32.34 54.64 16.88
N ALA A 313 -31.33 54.72 15.99
CA ALA A 313 -30.17 55.57 16.19
C ALA A 313 -29.52 55.97 14.86
N GLN A 314 -28.88 57.15 14.83
CA GLN A 314 -28.14 57.62 13.66
C GLN A 314 -26.87 56.81 13.40
N THR A 315 -26.17 56.37 14.45
CA THR A 315 -25.01 55.47 14.37
C THR A 315 -24.79 54.88 15.77
N THR A 316 -24.75 53.56 15.92
CA THR A 316 -24.55 52.89 17.22
C THR A 316 -23.69 51.65 17.04
N PHE A 317 -22.76 51.44 17.98
CA PHE A 317 -21.87 50.30 18.02
C PHE A 317 -22.42 49.21 18.96
N ILE A 318 -22.32 47.95 18.54
CA ILE A 318 -22.67 46.80 19.38
C ILE A 318 -21.57 45.73 19.30
N SER A 319 -21.33 45.05 20.42
CA SER A 319 -20.26 44.06 20.61
C SER A 319 -20.71 42.89 21.50
N PRO A 320 -21.64 42.04 21.05
CA PRO A 320 -22.00 40.83 21.78
C PRO A 320 -20.94 39.73 21.62
N THR A 321 -20.64 39.05 22.73
CA THR A 321 -19.81 37.84 22.79
C THR A 321 -20.67 36.62 23.08
N PHE A 322 -20.41 35.50 22.40
CA PHE A 322 -21.10 34.23 22.62
C PHE A 322 -20.19 33.03 22.35
N GLU A 323 -20.46 31.92 23.03
CA GLU A 323 -19.76 30.64 22.84
C GLU A 323 -20.47 29.82 21.75
N PHE A 324 -19.70 29.21 20.85
CA PHE A 324 -20.17 28.48 19.67
C PHE A 324 -19.46 27.12 19.54
N ASP A 325 -20.22 26.03 19.40
CA ASP A 325 -19.69 24.70 19.06
C ASP A 325 -19.63 24.52 17.54
N SER A 326 -18.44 24.26 16.99
CA SER A 326 -18.24 24.06 15.55
C SER A 326 -19.08 22.92 14.97
N ALA A 327 -19.47 21.93 15.79
CA ALA A 327 -20.33 20.83 15.39
C ALA A 327 -21.81 21.22 15.23
N SER A 328 -22.22 22.37 15.81
CA SER A 328 -23.61 22.84 15.86
C SER A 328 -23.73 24.23 15.23
N PRO A 329 -23.83 24.36 13.89
CA PRO A 329 -23.76 25.64 13.18
C PRO A 329 -24.74 26.69 13.75
N THR A 330 -24.22 27.89 14.00
CA THR A 330 -24.99 29.00 14.57
C THR A 330 -25.32 30.00 13.47
N VAL A 331 -26.56 30.48 13.51
CA VAL A 331 -27.11 31.40 12.53
C VAL A 331 -27.12 32.81 13.10
N ILE A 332 -26.54 33.74 12.35
CA ILE A 332 -26.68 35.17 12.62
C ILE A 332 -27.79 35.70 11.72
N LYS A 333 -28.77 36.38 12.31
CA LYS A 333 -29.94 36.90 11.59
C LYS A 333 -30.22 38.35 11.96
N PHE A 334 -30.44 39.18 10.95
CA PHE A 334 -31.03 40.51 11.10
C PHE A 334 -32.47 40.48 10.61
N LYS A 335 -33.39 41.00 11.41
CA LYS A 335 -34.80 41.11 11.08
C LYS A 335 -35.21 42.57 11.14
N VAL A 336 -35.70 43.11 10.04
CA VAL A 336 -36.04 44.53 9.92
C VAL A 336 -37.47 44.69 9.39
N SER A 337 -38.19 45.67 9.94
CA SER A 337 -39.52 46.09 9.48
C SER A 337 -39.61 47.61 9.48
N ASN A 338 -40.11 48.16 8.36
CA ASN A 338 -40.35 49.60 8.16
C ASN A 338 -39.13 50.50 8.48
N ALA A 339 -37.92 50.03 8.17
CA ALA A 339 -36.70 50.80 8.35
C ALA A 339 -35.60 50.33 7.38
N ASP A 340 -34.69 51.23 7.05
CA ASP A 340 -33.43 50.93 6.38
C ASP A 340 -32.36 50.68 7.45
N LEU A 341 -31.80 49.46 7.47
CA LEU A 341 -30.69 49.08 8.33
C LEU A 341 -29.39 49.12 7.53
N VAL A 342 -28.46 50.01 7.89
CA VAL A 342 -27.11 50.06 7.33
C VAL A 342 -26.14 49.49 8.36
N LEU A 343 -25.30 48.54 7.95
CA LEU A 343 -24.26 47.93 8.77
C LEU A 343 -22.88 48.36 8.25
N SER A 344 -21.98 48.80 9.14
CA SER A 344 -20.58 49.11 8.83
C SER A 344 -19.63 48.50 9.87
N ASP A 345 -18.36 48.37 9.50
CA ASP A 345 -17.26 47.95 10.40
C ASP A 345 -17.51 46.61 11.10
N MET A 346 -18.19 45.69 10.41
CA MET A 346 -18.49 44.37 10.95
C MET A 346 -17.23 43.50 11.03
N ASN A 347 -16.71 43.32 12.24
CA ASN A 347 -15.54 42.49 12.56
C ASN A 347 -15.94 41.31 13.44
N TYR A 348 -15.20 40.21 13.30
CA TYR A 348 -15.35 39.01 14.12
C TYR A 348 -14.03 38.78 14.83
N ASP A 349 -14.04 38.81 16.16
CA ASP A 349 -12.93 38.35 16.99
C ASP A 349 -13.30 36.96 17.52
N MET A 350 -12.39 36.00 17.38
CA MET A 350 -12.66 34.59 17.67
C MET A 350 -11.55 34.04 18.54
N GLN A 351 -11.91 33.57 19.73
CA GLN A 351 -11.00 32.87 20.63
C GLN A 351 -11.37 31.38 20.68
N PHE A 352 -10.42 30.51 20.37
CA PHE A 352 -10.62 29.06 20.36
C PHE A 352 -10.50 28.45 21.77
N LYS A 353 -11.36 27.49 22.07
CA LYS A 353 -11.41 26.75 23.33
C LYS A 353 -11.81 25.30 23.07
N CYS A 354 -10.87 24.37 23.14
CA CYS A 354 -11.19 22.94 23.13
C CYS A 354 -11.49 22.47 24.55
N ILE A 355 -12.64 21.84 24.80
CA ILE A 355 -12.94 21.21 26.09
C ILE A 355 -13.14 19.70 25.95
N ASN A 356 -12.67 18.91 26.91
CA ASN A 356 -12.98 17.48 26.96
C ASN A 356 -14.36 17.21 27.61
N THR A 357 -14.86 15.98 27.57
CA THR A 357 -16.14 15.55 28.18
C THR A 357 -16.23 15.77 29.69
N SER A 358 -15.12 16.06 30.38
CA SER A 358 -15.07 16.40 31.80
C SER A 358 -15.10 17.92 32.06
N GLY A 359 -15.21 18.74 31.02
CA GLY A 359 -15.26 20.21 31.10
C GLY A 359 -13.88 20.89 31.18
N ASN A 360 -12.80 20.14 30.97
CA ASN A 360 -11.44 20.64 31.05
C ASN A 360 -11.00 21.26 29.72
N VAL A 361 -10.37 22.44 29.75
CA VAL A 361 -9.77 23.04 28.55
C VAL A 361 -8.53 22.23 28.15
N VAL A 362 -8.53 21.63 26.96
CA VAL A 362 -7.43 20.80 26.45
C VAL A 362 -6.76 21.50 25.29
N LEU A 363 -5.56 22.02 25.54
CA LEU A 363 -4.70 22.58 24.50
C LEU A 363 -3.32 21.97 24.67
N GLN A 364 -3.06 20.92 23.91
CA GLN A 364 -1.82 20.17 23.92
C GLN A 364 -1.05 20.31 22.60
N GLN A 365 0.28 20.27 22.68
CA GLN A 365 1.14 19.91 21.57
C GLN A 365 2.00 18.75 22.03
N SER A 366 2.05 17.67 21.24
CA SER A 366 2.98 16.58 21.51
C SER A 366 3.77 16.21 20.28
N PHE A 367 5.01 15.81 20.50
CA PHE A 367 5.83 15.14 19.51
C PHE A 367 6.57 13.99 20.17
N LEU A 368 6.72 12.91 19.38
CA LEU A 368 7.38 11.69 19.79
C LEU A 368 8.78 11.67 19.18
N VAL A 369 9.79 11.46 20.02
CA VAL A 369 11.14 11.14 19.56
C VAL A 369 11.38 9.67 19.82
N GLU A 370 11.46 8.89 18.75
CA GLU A 370 11.85 7.49 18.80
C GLU A 370 13.35 7.38 18.57
N PHE A 371 14.02 6.52 19.35
CA PHE A 371 15.41 6.23 19.09
C PHE A 371 15.53 5.50 17.75
N PRO A 372 16.41 5.94 16.83
CA PRO A 372 16.65 5.21 15.60
C PRO A 372 17.19 3.84 16.00
N GLY A 373 16.54 2.76 15.57
CA GLY A 373 16.84 1.36 15.95
C GLY A 373 18.22 0.87 15.50
N ALA A 374 19.28 1.52 15.97
CA ALA A 374 20.66 1.23 15.66
C ALA A 374 21.15 0.12 16.60
N GLY A 375 21.28 -1.08 16.04
CA GLY A 375 22.50 -1.90 16.12
C GLY A 375 23.02 -2.38 17.47
N LEU A 376 22.29 -2.26 18.59
CA LEU A 376 22.73 -2.87 19.85
C LEU A 376 22.89 -4.39 19.67
N THR A 377 24.08 -4.90 20.00
CA THR A 377 24.34 -6.34 20.02
C THR A 377 23.57 -6.99 21.16
N GLN A 378 23.29 -8.30 21.06
CA GLN A 378 22.57 -9.02 22.12
C GLN A 378 23.27 -8.87 23.48
N PHE A 379 24.61 -8.89 23.50
CA PHE A 379 25.38 -8.69 24.72
C PHE A 379 25.13 -7.32 25.36
N GLU A 380 25.06 -6.25 24.56
CA GLU A 380 24.79 -4.89 25.07
C GLU A 380 23.36 -4.79 25.61
N LYS A 381 22.38 -5.36 24.90
CA LYS A 381 20.98 -5.37 25.34
C LYS A 381 20.80 -6.05 26.70
N ASP A 382 21.52 -7.15 26.93
CA ASP A 382 21.41 -7.96 28.14
C ASP A 382 22.22 -7.41 29.33
N ASN A 383 23.28 -6.62 29.08
CA ASN A 383 24.26 -6.24 30.11
C ASN A 383 24.53 -4.73 30.26
N GLY A 384 23.95 -3.89 29.41
CA GLY A 384 24.19 -2.44 29.44
C GLY A 384 23.65 -1.77 30.70
N LYS A 385 24.35 -0.72 31.16
CA LYS A 385 23.91 0.17 32.24
C LYS A 385 23.34 1.46 31.65
N TRP A 386 22.12 1.35 31.17
CA TRP A 386 21.45 2.34 30.33
C TRP A 386 20.88 3.52 31.11
N PHE A 387 21.18 4.73 30.63
CA PHE A 387 20.57 5.99 31.06
C PHE A 387 20.12 6.76 29.84
N ILE A 388 18.98 7.43 29.93
CA ILE A 388 18.49 8.32 28.87
C ILE A 388 18.53 9.75 29.41
N ASP A 389 19.30 10.61 28.77
CA ASP A 389 19.38 12.03 29.07
C ASP A 389 18.68 12.82 27.96
N THR A 390 17.79 13.72 28.35
CA THR A 390 17.24 14.73 27.44
C THR A 390 17.50 16.11 28.00
N THR A 391 18.08 16.99 27.18
CA THR A 391 18.34 18.37 27.55
C THR A 391 17.36 19.28 26.84
N TYR A 392 16.67 20.10 27.63
CA TYR A 392 15.63 20.98 27.13
C TYR A 392 15.67 22.36 27.81
N ALA A 393 15.06 23.33 27.15
CA ALA A 393 14.72 24.63 27.71
C ALA A 393 13.22 24.86 27.49
N PHE A 394 12.48 25.00 28.59
CA PHE A 394 11.05 25.22 28.60
C PHE A 394 10.74 26.61 29.13
N THR A 395 10.02 27.41 28.34
CA THR A 395 9.50 28.72 28.75
C THR A 395 8.00 28.61 28.96
N ALA A 396 7.59 28.58 30.23
CA ALA A 396 6.19 28.54 30.63
C ALA A 396 5.56 29.94 30.50
N ILE A 397 4.59 30.08 29.60
CA ILE A 397 3.75 31.29 29.50
C ILE A 397 2.43 31.02 30.20
N SER A 398 1.95 31.97 31.01
CA SER A 398 0.67 31.87 31.71
C SER A 398 -0.28 32.98 31.29
N ASP A 399 -1.42 32.59 30.74
CA ASP A 399 -2.59 33.41 30.46
C ASP A 399 -3.62 33.40 31.61
N GLY A 400 -3.42 32.56 32.63
CA GLY A 400 -4.32 32.41 33.78
C GLY A 400 -5.37 31.32 33.63
N ILE A 401 -5.35 30.54 32.53
CA ILE A 401 -6.25 29.42 32.28
C ILE A 401 -5.56 28.10 32.68
N THR A 402 -6.30 27.19 33.31
CA THR A 402 -5.82 25.83 33.60
C THR A 402 -6.12 24.93 32.41
N TYR A 403 -5.06 24.44 31.77
CA TYR A 403 -5.13 23.48 30.67
C TYR A 403 -4.88 22.07 31.18
N TYR A 404 -5.48 21.10 30.49
CA TYR A 404 -5.27 19.68 30.73
C TYR A 404 -4.69 19.04 29.47
N ASN A 405 -3.81 18.05 29.62
CA ASN A 405 -3.35 17.22 28.51
C ASN A 405 -4.34 16.07 28.21
N THR A 406 -4.09 15.32 27.14
CA THR A 406 -4.82 14.11 26.76
C THR A 406 -4.73 12.98 27.81
N TYR A 407 -3.80 13.09 28.76
CA TYR A 407 -3.64 12.16 29.89
C TYR A 407 -4.44 12.58 31.13
N GLY A 408 -5.07 13.76 31.12
CA GLY A 408 -5.88 14.28 32.22
C GLY A 408 -5.09 15.07 33.27
N ASP A 409 -3.80 15.32 33.05
CA ASP A 409 -2.94 16.08 33.95
C ASP A 409 -2.90 17.57 33.58
N THR A 410 -2.57 18.44 34.54
CA THR A 410 -2.56 19.91 34.37
C THR A 410 -1.17 20.53 34.19
N ASP A 411 -0.12 19.71 34.13
CA ASP A 411 1.25 20.20 34.00
C ASP A 411 1.51 20.76 32.60
N LYS A 412 2.21 21.91 32.53
CA LYS A 412 2.49 22.58 31.25
C LYS A 412 3.51 21.89 30.38
N LEU A 413 4.39 21.09 30.97
CA LEU A 413 5.30 20.20 30.25
C LEU A 413 5.33 18.85 30.96
N GLN A 414 5.25 17.77 30.17
CA GLN A 414 5.59 16.43 30.61
C GLN A 414 6.56 15.78 29.63
N LEU A 415 7.54 15.06 30.18
CA LEU A 415 8.41 14.16 29.43
C LEU A 415 8.02 12.73 29.82
N ARG A 416 7.41 11.99 28.89
CA ARG A 416 6.89 10.65 29.13
C ARG A 416 7.81 9.64 28.44
N TYR A 417 8.61 8.94 29.24
CA TYR A 417 9.54 7.92 28.79
C TYR A 417 8.82 6.59 28.63
N SER A 418 9.08 5.89 27.53
CA SER A 418 8.61 4.53 27.29
C SER A 418 9.79 3.63 26.92
N ILE A 419 9.79 2.39 27.42
CA ILE A 419 10.87 1.41 27.22
C ILE A 419 10.30 0.19 26.53
N GLN A 420 10.97 -0.31 25.49
CA GLN A 420 10.72 -1.63 24.93
C GLN A 420 11.75 -2.60 25.50
N ALA A 421 11.29 -3.72 26.03
CA ALA A 421 12.16 -4.71 26.66
C ALA A 421 11.56 -6.12 26.61
N ASP A 422 12.43 -7.11 26.64
CA ASP A 422 12.06 -8.52 26.82
C ASP A 422 11.90 -8.87 28.30
N GLY A 423 10.95 -9.75 28.60
CA GLY A 423 10.61 -10.18 29.94
C GLY A 423 9.73 -11.43 29.95
N PRO A 424 9.06 -11.76 31.07
CA PRO A 424 8.31 -13.02 31.20
C PRO A 424 7.20 -13.25 30.17
N GLY A 425 6.74 -12.19 29.49
CA GLY A 425 5.72 -12.23 28.44
C GLY A 425 6.25 -12.04 27.02
N GLY A 426 7.57 -12.01 26.82
CA GLY A 426 8.22 -11.62 25.57
C GLY A 426 8.45 -10.11 25.45
N ILE A 427 8.89 -9.68 24.27
CA ILE A 427 9.18 -8.27 23.95
C ILE A 427 7.90 -7.45 23.94
N GLN A 428 7.83 -6.42 24.79
CA GLN A 428 6.70 -5.48 24.85
C GLN A 428 7.12 -4.05 25.20
N TRP A 429 6.25 -3.10 24.91
CA TRP A 429 6.40 -1.70 25.29
C TRP A 429 5.82 -1.44 26.70
N TYR A 430 6.63 -0.80 27.53
CA TYR A 430 6.25 -0.28 28.85
C TYR A 430 6.06 1.23 28.73
N TYR A 431 4.82 1.64 28.44
CA TYR A 431 4.45 3.03 28.27
C TYR A 431 4.41 3.78 29.60
N GLY A 432 4.98 4.99 29.64
CA GLY A 432 5.05 5.78 30.87
C GLY A 432 5.94 5.17 31.95
N ALA A 433 7.03 4.49 31.54
CA ALA A 433 8.05 3.94 32.42
C ALA A 433 8.60 4.98 33.41
N ARG A 434 8.67 6.24 32.97
CA ARG A 434 8.89 7.42 33.82
C ARG A 434 8.15 8.61 33.24
N ILE A 435 7.63 9.47 34.12
CA ILE A 435 7.00 10.73 33.74
C ILE A 435 7.67 11.83 34.57
N TYR A 436 8.31 12.77 33.91
CA TYR A 436 8.74 14.03 34.50
C TYR A 436 7.70 15.10 34.16
N THR A 437 7.40 16.00 35.10
CA THR A 437 6.47 17.10 34.87
C THR A 437 6.98 18.42 35.44
N THR A 438 6.67 19.52 34.75
CA THR A 438 6.91 20.88 35.24
C THR A 438 5.83 21.84 34.74
N SER A 439 5.62 22.92 35.47
CA SER A 439 4.75 24.04 35.07
C SER A 439 5.46 25.40 35.11
N SER A 440 6.76 25.40 35.41
CA SER A 440 7.61 26.59 35.52
C SER A 440 8.59 26.70 34.36
N THR A 441 9.06 27.92 34.07
CA THR A 441 10.16 28.12 33.12
C THR A 441 11.44 27.53 33.70
N GLU A 442 12.10 26.65 32.96
CA GLU A 442 13.34 26.00 33.36
C GLU A 442 14.17 25.57 32.15
N SER A 443 15.46 25.33 32.37
CA SER A 443 16.32 24.61 31.43
C SER A 443 17.12 23.61 32.23
N ASP A 444 17.01 22.35 31.84
CA ASP A 444 17.56 21.24 32.60
C ASP A 444 17.88 20.05 31.67
N THR A 445 18.66 19.11 32.21
CA THR A 445 18.85 17.78 31.63
C THR A 445 18.16 16.75 32.51
N ASP A 446 17.03 16.22 32.03
CA ASP A 446 16.33 15.16 32.75
C ASP A 446 16.92 13.78 32.41
N ARG A 447 17.34 13.06 33.45
CA ARG A 447 18.00 11.74 33.35
C ARG A 447 17.10 10.63 33.86
N PHE A 448 16.86 9.64 33.01
CA PHE A 448 16.16 8.40 33.36
C PHE A 448 17.13 7.22 33.48
N ASP A 449 17.18 6.60 34.67
CA ASP A 449 17.91 5.34 34.92
C ASP A 449 17.09 4.14 34.41
N VAL A 450 17.36 3.73 33.18
CA VAL A 450 16.68 2.59 32.53
C VAL A 450 17.07 1.28 33.20
N SER A 451 18.32 1.14 33.64
CA SER A 451 18.77 -0.07 34.33
C SER A 451 18.04 -0.32 35.64
N GLN A 452 17.78 0.73 36.43
CA GLN A 452 16.97 0.62 37.63
C GLN A 452 15.53 0.20 37.28
N PHE A 453 14.95 0.75 36.21
CA PHE A 453 13.63 0.35 35.72
C PHE A 453 13.58 -1.13 35.30
N MET A 454 14.56 -1.58 34.52
CA MET A 454 14.69 -2.98 34.07
C MET A 454 14.79 -3.95 35.25
N ALA A 455 15.64 -3.62 36.25
CA ALA A 455 15.82 -4.44 37.45
C ALA A 455 14.54 -4.51 38.29
N THR A 456 13.87 -3.37 38.49
CA THR A 456 12.63 -3.30 39.29
C THR A 456 11.50 -4.12 38.67
N ASN A 457 11.45 -4.18 37.33
CA ASN A 457 10.41 -4.89 36.59
C ASN A 457 10.82 -6.31 36.17
N SER A 458 11.98 -6.81 36.63
CA SER A 458 12.50 -8.16 36.29
C SER A 458 12.59 -8.41 34.77
N LEU A 459 13.08 -7.42 34.03
CA LEU A 459 13.23 -7.44 32.58
C LEU A 459 14.62 -7.94 32.20
N THR A 460 14.73 -8.70 31.11
CA THR A 460 15.94 -9.46 30.76
C THR A 460 16.79 -8.78 29.69
N SER A 461 16.18 -8.08 28.73
CA SER A 461 16.90 -7.46 27.62
C SER A 461 16.28 -6.12 27.23
N PHE A 462 17.10 -5.07 27.12
CA PHE A 462 16.66 -3.75 26.66
C PHE A 462 16.63 -3.72 25.12
N GLU A 463 15.48 -3.36 24.54
CA GLU A 463 15.31 -3.36 23.08
C GLU A 463 15.31 -1.96 22.49
N ASN A 464 14.52 -1.04 23.04
CA ASN A 464 14.36 0.31 22.49
C ASN A 464 13.78 1.30 23.52
N PHE A 465 13.73 2.59 23.18
CA PHE A 465 13.04 3.61 23.97
C PHE A 465 12.37 4.68 23.10
N SER A 466 11.41 5.38 23.69
CA SER A 466 10.84 6.61 23.14
C SER A 466 10.56 7.63 24.23
N ILE A 467 10.57 8.91 23.86
CA ILE A 467 10.15 10.01 24.74
C ILE A 467 9.09 10.81 24.02
N GLU A 468 7.94 10.96 24.66
CA GLU A 468 6.91 11.91 24.24
C GLU A 468 7.03 13.19 25.08
N TYR A 469 7.21 14.32 24.41
CA TYR A 469 7.17 15.64 25.02
C TYR A 469 5.76 16.18 24.87
N VAL A 470 5.08 16.40 25.98
CA VAL A 470 3.69 16.85 26.04
C VAL A 470 3.66 18.25 26.62
N MET A 471 3.38 19.25 25.79
CA MET A 471 3.19 20.62 26.23
C MET A 471 1.71 20.94 26.36
N THR A 472 1.31 21.66 27.41
CA THR A 472 -0.06 22.17 27.58
C THR A 472 -0.13 23.67 27.83
N GLY A 473 -1.17 24.29 27.28
CA GLY A 473 -1.47 25.71 27.40
C GLY A 473 -0.96 26.56 26.25
N ASP A 474 -1.43 27.81 26.20
CA ASP A 474 -1.15 28.72 25.09
C ASP A 474 0.23 29.39 25.24
N GLY A 475 0.95 29.49 24.13
CA GLY A 475 2.20 30.24 24.00
C GLY A 475 3.47 29.68 24.66
N SER A 476 3.41 28.57 25.40
CA SER A 476 4.64 28.00 26.01
C SER A 476 5.58 27.44 24.92
N ILE A 477 6.89 27.59 25.15
CA ILE A 477 7.94 27.25 24.17
C ILE A 477 8.82 26.15 24.76
N LEU A 478 9.10 25.10 23.97
CA LEU A 478 10.05 24.04 24.32
C LEU A 478 11.10 23.91 23.23
N ASP A 479 12.36 24.09 23.62
CA ASP A 479 13.52 23.77 22.81
C ASP A 479 14.16 22.50 23.36
N VAL A 480 14.12 21.40 22.60
CA VAL A 480 14.87 20.18 22.93
C VAL A 480 16.18 20.20 22.17
N THR A 481 17.28 20.34 22.90
CA THR A 481 18.61 20.56 22.31
C THR A 481 19.43 19.29 22.18
N ASP A 482 19.19 18.30 23.05
CA ASP A 482 19.93 17.04 23.04
C ASP A 482 19.09 15.88 23.54
N LEU A 483 19.33 14.69 22.95
CA LEU A 483 18.79 13.42 23.41
C LEU A 483 19.89 12.38 23.29
N THR A 484 20.35 11.87 24.42
CA THR A 484 21.50 10.97 24.48
C THR A 484 21.15 9.70 25.24
N LEU A 485 21.45 8.54 24.64
CA LEU A 485 21.49 7.25 25.33
C LEU A 485 22.91 7.00 25.84
N LEU A 486 23.06 6.82 27.15
CA LEU A 486 24.33 6.61 27.82
C LEU A 486 24.41 5.17 28.36
N ASP A 487 25.60 4.59 28.31
CA ASP A 487 25.91 3.31 28.92
C ASP A 487 27.01 3.51 29.98
N TYR A 488 26.63 3.63 31.25
CA TYR A 488 27.54 3.73 32.38
C TYR A 488 27.87 2.33 32.90
N ARG A 489 28.40 1.45 32.05
CA ARG A 489 29.14 0.30 32.56
C ARG A 489 30.29 0.86 33.40
N VAL A 490 30.29 0.52 34.70
CA VAL A 490 31.54 0.53 35.48
C VAL A 490 32.52 -0.25 34.63
N LEU A 491 33.68 0.35 34.29
CA LEU A 491 34.77 -0.29 33.57
C LEU A 491 34.82 -1.75 34.01
N VAL A 492 34.23 -2.64 33.21
CA VAL A 492 34.45 -4.06 33.40
C VAL A 492 35.92 -4.16 33.04
N PRO A 493 36.78 -4.62 33.97
CA PRO A 493 38.17 -4.84 33.68
C PRO A 493 38.29 -5.47 32.30
N ALA A 494 39.17 -4.93 31.45
CA ALA A 494 39.47 -5.66 30.23
C ALA A 494 39.91 -7.06 30.65
N MET A 495 39.29 -8.10 30.09
CA MET A 495 39.47 -9.47 30.54
C MET A 495 39.71 -10.38 29.36
N VAL A 496 40.70 -11.25 29.50
CA VAL A 496 40.88 -12.45 28.68
C VAL A 496 40.53 -13.63 29.57
N ASP A 497 39.56 -14.45 29.14
CA ASP A 497 39.21 -15.72 29.78
C ASP A 497 38.97 -16.74 28.66
N VAL A 498 39.97 -17.58 28.41
CA VAL A 498 39.99 -18.52 27.29
C VAL A 498 40.35 -19.91 27.79
N ASP A 499 39.50 -20.89 27.48
CA ASP A 499 39.76 -22.30 27.73
C ASP A 499 40.27 -22.98 26.45
N ALA A 500 41.24 -23.88 26.60
CA ALA A 500 41.75 -24.73 25.52
C ALA A 500 41.72 -26.20 25.94
N LEU A 501 41.18 -27.06 25.08
CA LEU A 501 41.17 -28.51 25.25
C LEU A 501 42.08 -29.14 24.20
N ILE A 502 43.07 -29.93 24.61
CA ILE A 502 43.99 -30.63 23.72
C ILE A 502 43.90 -32.11 24.01
N ASN A 503 43.64 -32.92 22.98
CA ASN A 503 43.67 -34.39 23.04
C ASN A 503 45.02 -34.91 22.53
N LEU A 504 45.56 -35.96 23.16
CA LEU A 504 46.74 -36.66 22.69
C LEU A 504 46.34 -37.79 21.72
N ASP A 505 45.93 -37.42 20.50
CA ASP A 505 45.24 -38.29 19.53
C ASP A 505 45.98 -39.60 19.15
N LEU A 506 47.30 -39.68 19.36
CA LEU A 506 48.11 -40.86 19.02
C LEU A 506 48.21 -41.88 20.15
N ILE A 507 47.66 -41.56 21.33
CA ILE A 507 47.76 -42.38 22.53
C ILE A 507 46.50 -43.22 22.70
N THR A 508 46.70 -44.50 22.98
CA THR A 508 45.64 -45.44 23.34
C THR A 508 45.89 -46.04 24.72
N SER A 509 44.93 -46.81 25.24
CA SER A 509 45.09 -47.58 26.48
C SER A 509 46.25 -48.59 26.46
N GLU A 510 46.81 -48.88 25.28
CA GLU A 510 47.94 -49.78 25.09
C GLU A 510 49.31 -49.10 25.26
N ASP A 511 49.32 -47.76 25.30
CA ASP A 511 50.50 -46.92 25.32
C ASP A 511 50.77 -46.38 26.75
N THR A 512 52.04 -46.36 27.15
CA THR A 512 52.50 -45.71 28.39
C THR A 512 53.14 -44.37 28.03
N LEU A 513 52.58 -43.28 28.56
CA LEU A 513 53.13 -41.93 28.40
C LEU A 513 54.45 -41.78 29.18
N GLU A 514 55.51 -41.38 28.47
CA GLU A 514 56.84 -41.18 29.04
C GLU A 514 57.05 -39.71 29.45
N SER A 515 56.65 -38.79 28.58
CA SER A 515 56.73 -37.35 28.86
C SER A 515 55.61 -36.60 28.14
N VAL A 516 55.10 -35.56 28.80
CA VAL A 516 54.14 -34.61 28.23
C VAL A 516 54.57 -33.21 28.67
N GLN A 517 54.70 -32.30 27.73
CA GLN A 517 55.29 -30.98 27.96
C GLN A 517 54.53 -29.91 27.18
N LEU A 518 54.10 -28.84 27.87
CA LEU A 518 53.60 -27.63 27.25
C LEU A 518 54.76 -26.67 27.00
N THR A 519 54.94 -26.26 25.75
CA THR A 519 55.77 -25.10 25.38
C THR A 519 54.86 -23.95 25.00
N TYR A 520 55.03 -22.79 25.65
CA TYR A 520 54.17 -21.63 25.44
C TYR A 520 54.93 -20.30 25.49
N ALA A 521 54.42 -19.31 24.78
CA ALA A 521 54.93 -17.93 24.80
C ALA A 521 53.76 -16.97 24.53
N TYR A 522 53.44 -16.14 25.52
CA TYR A 522 52.42 -15.09 25.40
C TYR A 522 52.95 -13.76 25.95
N LYS A 523 52.27 -12.66 25.62
CA LYS A 523 52.52 -11.34 26.19
C LYS A 523 51.27 -10.47 26.16
N THR A 524 51.31 -9.38 26.92
CA THR A 524 50.37 -8.26 26.80
C THR A 524 51.09 -6.96 26.44
N ASP A 525 50.38 -5.98 25.90
CA ASP A 525 50.91 -4.62 25.62
C ASP A 525 51.04 -3.73 26.87
N VAL A 526 50.39 -4.12 27.98
CA VAL A 526 50.51 -3.46 29.29
C VAL A 526 50.84 -4.46 30.40
N THR A 527 51.53 -4.01 31.44
CA THR A 527 51.91 -4.86 32.58
C THR A 527 50.72 -5.14 33.49
N GLN A 528 50.34 -6.42 33.60
CA GLN A 528 49.20 -6.90 34.40
C GLN A 528 49.32 -8.40 34.66
N LEU A 529 48.61 -8.92 35.66
CA LEU A 529 48.61 -10.35 35.96
C LEU A 529 48.02 -11.16 34.80
N GLN A 530 48.73 -12.23 34.43
CA GLN A 530 48.35 -13.20 33.41
C GLN A 530 48.52 -14.58 34.02
N GLU A 531 47.43 -15.34 34.13
CA GLU A 531 47.41 -16.67 34.70
C GLU A 531 47.17 -17.69 33.59
N LEU A 532 48.12 -18.61 33.41
CA LEU A 532 47.92 -19.84 32.67
C LEU A 532 47.69 -20.95 33.70
N SER A 533 46.55 -21.61 33.60
CA SER A 533 46.15 -22.71 34.46
C SER A 533 45.96 -24.00 33.67
N VAL A 534 46.09 -25.14 34.33
CA VAL A 534 45.77 -26.47 33.83
C VAL A 534 44.74 -27.13 34.75
N TRP A 535 43.84 -27.93 34.21
CA TRP A 535 42.82 -28.60 35.01
C TRP A 535 43.36 -29.86 35.67
N ASN A 536 43.30 -29.93 37.00
CA ASN A 536 43.70 -31.11 37.76
C ASN A 536 42.49 -32.05 37.94
N TYR A 537 42.56 -33.22 37.29
CA TYR A 537 41.52 -34.26 37.35
C TYR A 537 41.66 -35.19 38.57
N ALA A 538 42.84 -35.23 39.21
CA ALA A 538 43.13 -36.13 40.33
C ALA A 538 42.60 -35.62 41.69
N LEU A 539 42.21 -34.35 41.78
CA LEU A 539 41.64 -33.79 43.01
C LEU A 539 40.26 -34.40 43.33
N PRO A 540 39.88 -34.55 44.63
CA PRO A 540 38.54 -34.99 45.03
C PRO A 540 37.42 -34.12 44.47
N THR A 541 37.73 -32.86 44.16
CA THR A 541 36.91 -31.96 43.36
C THR A 541 37.83 -31.35 42.32
N PRO A 542 37.74 -31.77 41.05
CA PRO A 542 38.61 -31.28 39.99
C PRO A 542 38.57 -29.76 39.91
N ALA A 543 39.73 -29.13 39.73
CA ALA A 543 39.89 -27.68 39.80
C ALA A 543 41.03 -27.19 38.90
N TRP A 544 41.03 -25.89 38.59
CA TRP A 544 42.14 -25.22 37.91
C TRP A 544 43.32 -25.06 38.86
N GLU A 545 44.52 -25.44 38.40
CA GLU A 545 45.78 -25.13 39.06
C GLU A 545 46.61 -24.20 38.18
N VAL A 546 47.11 -23.11 38.76
CA VAL A 546 47.92 -22.11 38.05
C VAL A 546 49.32 -22.66 37.83
N ILE A 547 49.75 -22.71 36.57
CA ILE A 547 51.08 -23.18 36.15
C ILE A 547 52.02 -22.05 35.75
N ASP A 548 51.47 -20.88 35.41
CA ASP A 548 52.21 -19.63 35.24
C ASP A 548 51.35 -18.43 35.63
N ALA A 549 51.97 -17.43 36.25
CA ALA A 549 51.31 -16.21 36.73
C ALA A 549 52.15 -14.95 36.43
N VAL A 550 53.02 -15.00 35.42
CA VAL A 550 54.03 -13.96 35.15
C VAL A 550 53.54 -12.91 34.14
N PRO A 551 53.72 -11.60 34.42
CA PRO A 551 53.32 -10.54 33.51
C PRO A 551 54.35 -10.32 32.38
N TYR A 552 54.25 -11.07 31.29
CA TYR A 552 55.18 -10.91 30.15
C TYR A 552 54.82 -9.71 29.28
N THR A 553 55.77 -8.80 29.10
CA THR A 553 55.67 -7.67 28.14
C THR A 553 56.42 -7.94 26.82
N SER A 554 57.05 -9.11 26.71
CA SER A 554 57.77 -9.60 25.52
C SER A 554 57.65 -11.12 25.45
N PHE A 555 57.66 -11.70 24.25
CA PHE A 555 57.60 -13.15 24.11
C PHE A 555 58.84 -13.80 24.73
N ALA A 556 58.59 -14.71 25.67
CA ALA A 556 59.59 -15.58 26.28
C ALA A 556 59.04 -17.01 26.23
N ALA A 557 59.81 -17.92 25.64
CA ALA A 557 59.43 -19.33 25.58
C ALA A 557 59.54 -19.95 26.98
N GLN A 558 58.43 -20.51 27.44
CA GLN A 558 58.30 -21.23 28.68
C GLN A 558 57.98 -22.69 28.43
N VAL A 559 58.35 -23.51 29.41
CA VAL A 559 58.19 -24.96 29.36
C VAL A 559 57.59 -25.44 30.67
N TYR A 560 56.49 -26.19 30.59
CA TYR A 560 55.84 -26.82 31.73
C TYR A 560 55.68 -28.32 31.50
N ASN A 561 56.14 -29.14 32.45
CA ASN A 561 55.98 -30.59 32.38
C ASN A 561 54.61 -30.97 32.95
N ILE A 562 53.78 -31.62 32.14
CA ILE A 562 52.42 -32.00 32.51
C ILE A 562 52.44 -33.39 33.14
N GLY A 563 52.13 -33.46 34.43
CA GLY A 563 51.97 -34.71 35.15
C GLY A 563 50.67 -35.45 34.79
N PRO A 564 50.56 -36.75 35.16
CA PRO A 564 49.40 -37.58 34.85
C PRO A 564 48.10 -37.08 35.48
N ASP A 565 48.18 -36.33 36.59
CA ASP A 565 47.02 -35.76 37.28
C ASP A 565 46.22 -34.76 36.42
N TYR A 566 46.84 -34.23 35.38
CA TYR A 566 46.26 -33.24 34.46
C TYR A 566 45.71 -33.84 33.16
N ILE A 567 45.78 -35.16 33.02
CA ILE A 567 45.37 -35.91 31.84
C ILE A 567 44.20 -36.81 32.24
N ASN A 568 43.04 -36.67 31.59
CA ASN A 568 41.89 -37.52 31.90
C ASN A 568 42.01 -38.91 31.26
N SER A 569 41.01 -39.78 31.48
CA SER A 569 40.97 -41.13 30.91
C SER A 569 40.83 -41.19 29.39
N THR A 570 40.52 -40.08 28.73
CA THR A 570 40.45 -39.94 27.26
C THR A 570 41.67 -39.23 26.68
N TYR A 571 42.71 -39.00 27.50
CA TYR A 571 43.93 -38.28 27.13
C TYR A 571 43.72 -36.80 26.76
N ASP A 572 42.70 -36.18 27.35
CA ASP A 572 42.48 -34.74 27.23
C ASP A 572 43.19 -33.96 28.34
N ILE A 573 43.71 -32.81 27.95
CA ILE A 573 44.33 -31.80 28.82
C ILE A 573 43.59 -30.49 28.63
N LYS A 574 43.17 -29.86 29.73
CA LYS A 574 42.48 -28.57 29.72
C LYS A 574 43.39 -27.48 30.25
N PHE A 575 43.46 -26.38 29.53
CA PHE A 575 44.16 -25.17 29.92
C PHE A 575 43.18 -24.00 29.99
N LYS A 576 43.50 -23.03 30.85
CA LYS A 576 42.79 -21.77 30.95
C LYS A 576 43.78 -20.62 30.98
N LEU A 577 43.59 -19.65 30.11
CA LEU A 577 44.31 -18.38 30.08
C LEU A 577 43.39 -17.30 30.64
N TYR A 578 43.79 -16.70 31.75
CA TYR A 578 43.06 -15.64 32.41
C TYR A 578 43.94 -14.39 32.56
N SER A 579 43.42 -13.23 32.21
CA SER A 579 44.08 -11.95 32.49
C SER A 579 43.06 -10.86 32.67
N GLU A 580 43.29 -9.99 33.64
CA GLU A 580 42.37 -8.92 34.00
C GLU A 580 43.14 -7.60 34.15
N ASN A 581 42.62 -6.51 33.59
CA ASN A 581 43.10 -5.16 33.83
C ASN A 581 41.95 -4.23 34.21
N PRO A 582 41.85 -3.83 35.49
CA PRO A 582 40.74 -3.00 35.97
C PRO A 582 40.81 -1.55 35.48
N ASN A 583 41.96 -1.12 34.94
CA ASN A 583 42.22 0.28 34.65
C ASN A 583 42.21 0.60 33.15
N ASN A 584 42.66 -0.32 32.30
CA ASN A 584 42.85 -0.05 30.87
C ASN A 584 42.50 -1.26 30.00
N ALA A 585 42.07 -1.00 28.77
CA ALA A 585 42.09 -2.01 27.72
C ALA A 585 43.53 -2.46 27.42
N PHE A 586 43.69 -3.73 27.04
CA PHE A 586 44.97 -4.31 26.65
C PHE A 586 44.79 -5.30 25.51
N SER A 587 45.89 -5.58 24.81
CA SER A 587 45.98 -6.59 23.77
C SER A 587 46.72 -7.82 24.31
N PHE A 588 46.15 -9.01 24.10
CA PHE A 588 46.81 -10.28 24.38
C PHE A 588 47.37 -10.87 23.09
N TYR A 589 48.62 -11.32 23.14
CA TYR A 589 49.29 -11.95 22.00
C TYR A 589 49.79 -13.33 22.40
N LEU A 590 49.48 -14.32 21.57
CA LEU A 590 49.96 -15.69 21.69
C LEU A 590 50.88 -16.00 20.50
N ASP A 591 52.13 -16.36 20.78
CA ASP A 591 53.13 -16.74 19.76
C ASP A 591 53.27 -18.25 19.68
N GLN A 592 53.30 -18.92 20.84
CA GLN A 592 53.46 -20.36 20.92
C GLN A 592 52.51 -20.95 21.96
N PHE A 593 51.84 -22.05 21.61
CA PHE A 593 51.09 -22.90 22.53
C PHE A 593 51.05 -24.32 21.97
N LYS A 594 51.94 -25.18 22.44
CA LYS A 594 52.17 -26.51 21.87
C LYS A 594 52.38 -27.54 22.96
N VAL A 595 51.69 -28.67 22.87
CA VAL A 595 51.93 -29.84 23.72
C VAL A 595 52.76 -30.87 22.93
N ASP A 596 53.96 -31.15 23.43
CA ASP A 596 54.83 -32.20 22.94
C ASP A 596 54.76 -33.41 23.88
N TYR A 597 54.74 -34.62 23.33
CA TYR A 597 54.66 -35.84 24.13
C TYR A 597 55.43 -37.01 23.50
N SER A 598 55.87 -37.94 24.36
CA SER A 598 56.47 -39.21 23.96
C SER A 598 55.82 -40.36 24.73
N TYR A 599 55.74 -41.51 24.09
CA TYR A 599 55.11 -42.70 24.65
C TYR A 599 55.83 -43.98 24.20
N THR A 600 55.69 -45.03 25.00
CA THR A 600 56.12 -46.38 24.68
C THR A 600 54.88 -47.25 24.53
N ARG A 601 54.72 -47.95 23.40
CA ARG A 601 53.66 -48.96 23.29
C ARG A 601 54.00 -50.16 24.17
N THR A 602 53.19 -50.38 25.19
CA THR A 602 53.45 -51.42 26.21
C THR A 602 52.57 -52.66 26.06
N GLN A 603 51.47 -52.57 25.30
CA GLN A 603 50.55 -53.65 24.97
C GLN A 603 50.10 -53.52 23.49
N GLY A 604 49.42 -54.53 22.93
CA GLY A 604 48.95 -54.51 21.53
C GLY A 604 49.97 -54.95 20.48
N PRO A 605 49.55 -55.22 19.22
CA PRO A 605 50.44 -55.63 18.15
C PRO A 605 51.44 -54.50 17.80
N ILE A 606 52.73 -54.84 17.82
CA ILE A 606 53.86 -53.94 17.53
C ILE A 606 54.18 -53.92 16.02
N ASN A 607 53.32 -54.54 15.21
CA ASN A 607 53.56 -54.79 13.79
C ASN A 607 52.79 -53.77 12.96
N ALA A 608 53.41 -53.30 11.88
CA ALA A 608 52.72 -52.53 10.85
C ALA A 608 52.26 -53.48 9.75
N ASP A 609 50.95 -53.54 9.54
CA ASP A 609 50.33 -54.31 8.48
C ASP A 609 49.99 -53.39 7.30
N ILE A 610 50.51 -53.70 6.11
CA ILE A 610 50.06 -53.09 4.86
C ILE A 610 49.25 -54.14 4.10
N LEU A 611 47.97 -53.83 3.86
CA LEU A 611 46.99 -54.74 3.27
C LEU A 611 46.47 -54.17 1.95
N GLN A 612 46.55 -54.94 0.86
CA GLN A 612 45.94 -54.58 -0.42
C GLN A 612 45.05 -55.72 -0.92
N VAL A 613 43.79 -55.40 -1.18
CA VAL A 613 42.83 -56.32 -1.83
C VAL A 613 42.93 -56.14 -3.34
N ILE A 614 43.09 -57.24 -4.07
CA ILE A 614 43.09 -57.28 -5.54
C ILE A 614 41.88 -58.11 -5.98
N GLY A 615 40.84 -57.43 -6.50
CA GLY A 615 39.55 -58.06 -6.81
C GLY A 615 38.90 -57.57 -8.10
N ASP A 616 37.83 -58.27 -8.48
CA ASP A 616 37.13 -58.17 -9.76
C ASP A 616 36.44 -56.81 -10.02
N VAL A 617 36.27 -55.97 -9.01
CA VAL A 617 35.45 -54.75 -9.10
C VAL A 617 35.96 -53.72 -10.13
N ASN A 618 37.17 -53.86 -10.70
CA ASN A 618 37.63 -52.98 -11.78
C ASN A 618 38.61 -53.58 -12.84
N HIS A 619 39.01 -54.86 -12.83
CA HIS A 619 40.19 -55.28 -13.63
C HIS A 619 40.19 -56.63 -14.35
N PHE A 620 39.20 -57.52 -14.22
CA PHE A 620 39.19 -58.81 -14.94
C PHE A 620 38.12 -58.91 -16.04
N LEU A 621 38.04 -57.90 -16.91
CA LEU A 621 37.13 -57.90 -18.06
C LEU A 621 37.50 -59.02 -19.06
N ASN A 622 36.73 -60.12 -19.08
CA ASN A 622 36.85 -61.16 -20.10
C ASN A 622 35.51 -61.38 -20.85
N ARG A 623 35.56 -61.86 -22.10
CA ARG A 623 34.39 -62.03 -22.97
C ARG A 623 33.47 -63.19 -22.56
N TYR A 624 33.94 -64.07 -21.68
CA TYR A 624 33.24 -65.29 -21.23
C TYR A 624 32.49 -65.10 -19.91
N ASP A 625 32.49 -63.88 -19.35
CA ASP A 625 31.71 -63.50 -18.18
C ASP A 625 30.24 -63.94 -18.31
N ASP A 626 29.71 -64.52 -17.23
CA ASP A 626 28.48 -65.31 -17.11
C ASP A 626 27.23 -64.58 -17.62
N SER A 627 27.29 -63.25 -17.69
CA SER A 627 26.26 -62.38 -18.26
C SER A 627 25.92 -62.68 -19.74
N LYS A 628 26.75 -63.46 -20.45
CA LYS A 628 26.53 -63.85 -21.86
C LYS A 628 26.24 -65.34 -22.12
N GLY A 629 26.03 -66.15 -21.08
CA GLY A 629 25.45 -67.50 -21.23
C GLY A 629 26.43 -68.67 -21.36
N PHE A 630 27.66 -68.53 -20.84
CA PHE A 630 28.68 -69.60 -20.82
C PHE A 630 28.78 -70.31 -19.45
N THR A 631 27.65 -70.75 -18.89
CA THR A 631 27.55 -71.30 -17.51
C THR A 631 28.21 -72.69 -17.28
N ASN A 632 28.93 -73.22 -18.28
CA ASN A 632 29.55 -74.55 -18.25
C ASN A 632 31.08 -74.49 -18.37
N TYR A 633 31.67 -73.33 -18.11
CA TYR A 633 33.11 -73.10 -18.22
C TYR A 633 33.67 -72.58 -16.90
N GLN A 634 34.90 -72.96 -16.58
CA GLN A 634 35.61 -72.46 -15.40
C GLN A 634 36.59 -71.35 -15.79
N GLN A 635 36.51 -70.22 -15.11
CA GLN A 635 37.34 -69.04 -15.35
C GLN A 635 38.55 -69.04 -14.41
N LEU A 636 39.74 -69.28 -14.96
CA LEU A 636 40.99 -69.35 -14.22
C LEU A 636 41.96 -68.26 -14.66
N TYR A 637 42.79 -67.81 -13.72
CA TYR A 637 43.84 -66.84 -13.97
C TYR A 637 45.15 -67.36 -13.38
N ASP A 638 46.19 -67.47 -14.21
CA ASP A 638 47.55 -67.60 -13.67
C ASP A 638 48.00 -66.21 -13.22
N VAL A 639 48.16 -66.02 -11.92
CA VAL A 639 48.58 -64.75 -11.34
C VAL A 639 50.01 -64.89 -10.85
N THR A 640 50.88 -63.97 -11.23
CA THR A 640 52.24 -63.82 -10.70
C THR A 640 52.36 -62.46 -10.03
N VAL A 641 52.70 -62.47 -8.75
CA VAL A 641 53.02 -61.27 -7.96
C VAL A 641 54.52 -61.16 -7.85
N SER A 642 55.08 -60.02 -8.25
CA SER A 642 56.51 -59.75 -8.15
C SER A 642 56.79 -58.34 -7.66
N PHE A 643 57.86 -58.17 -6.88
CA PHE A 643 58.30 -56.87 -6.37
C PHE A 643 59.77 -56.92 -5.97
N ASP A 644 60.41 -55.77 -5.96
CA ASP A 644 61.72 -55.58 -5.34
C ASP A 644 61.54 -54.94 -3.96
N TYR A 645 62.34 -55.33 -2.98
CA TYR A 645 62.26 -54.81 -1.62
C TYR A 645 63.62 -54.57 -0.97
N THR A 646 63.64 -53.67 0.01
CA THR A 646 64.77 -53.47 0.93
C THR A 646 64.20 -53.24 2.32
N PHE A 647 64.70 -53.98 3.32
CA PHE A 647 64.31 -53.78 4.71
C PHE A 647 65.48 -53.16 5.48
N THR A 648 65.23 -52.02 6.13
CA THR A 648 66.22 -51.32 6.97
C THR A 648 65.80 -51.38 8.43
N LYS A 649 66.63 -51.97 9.29
CA LYS A 649 66.34 -52.06 10.73
C LYS A 649 66.36 -50.68 11.37
N ASP A 650 65.48 -50.42 12.34
CA ASP A 650 65.53 -49.16 13.10
C ASP A 650 66.78 -49.14 14.01
N PRO A 651 67.73 -48.21 13.77
CA PRO A 651 68.96 -48.14 14.56
C PRO A 651 68.71 -47.75 16.03
N ASN A 652 67.60 -47.05 16.32
CA ASN A 652 67.27 -46.59 17.68
C ASN A 652 66.70 -47.71 18.56
N HIS A 653 66.30 -48.83 17.95
CA HIS A 653 65.59 -49.93 18.61
C HIS A 653 66.26 -51.29 18.30
N SER A 654 67.59 -51.30 18.18
CA SER A 654 68.40 -52.47 17.76
C SER A 654 68.23 -53.74 18.61
N THR A 655 67.74 -53.62 19.85
CA THR A 655 67.51 -54.72 20.79
C THR A 655 66.22 -55.51 20.52
N TYR A 656 65.28 -54.96 19.76
CA TYR A 656 64.05 -55.67 19.43
C TYR A 656 64.28 -56.59 18.21
N PRO A 657 63.65 -57.79 18.17
CA PRO A 657 63.69 -58.64 16.99
C PRO A 657 63.00 -57.92 15.82
N ASP A 658 63.67 -57.91 14.67
CA ASP A 658 63.14 -57.44 13.40
C ASP A 658 62.63 -58.61 12.57
N TYR A 659 61.55 -58.38 11.82
CA TYR A 659 61.10 -59.32 10.81
C TYR A 659 60.31 -58.60 9.70
N ALA A 660 60.27 -59.22 8.53
CA ALA A 660 59.41 -58.85 7.42
C ALA A 660 58.85 -60.13 6.80
N ASN A 661 57.55 -60.16 6.52
CA ASN A 661 56.85 -61.31 5.95
C ASN A 661 55.92 -60.84 4.82
N PHE A 662 55.90 -61.57 3.72
CA PHE A 662 54.93 -61.39 2.65
C PHE A 662 53.88 -62.49 2.75
N GLU A 663 52.61 -62.10 2.80
CA GLU A 663 51.50 -63.03 2.76
C GLU A 663 50.61 -62.79 1.56
N LEU A 664 50.18 -63.87 0.92
CA LEU A 664 49.17 -63.87 -0.12
C LEU A 664 48.06 -64.82 0.28
N THR A 665 46.85 -64.29 0.43
CA THR A 665 45.66 -65.08 0.78
C THR A 665 44.70 -65.13 -0.40
N HIS A 666 44.31 -66.32 -0.84
CA HIS A 666 43.27 -66.51 -1.85
C HIS A 666 42.32 -67.64 -1.42
N GLY A 667 41.09 -67.28 -1.05
CA GLY A 667 40.14 -68.19 -0.43
C GLY A 667 40.67 -68.74 0.90
N ALA A 668 40.75 -70.07 1.03
CA ALA A 668 41.28 -70.74 2.23
C ALA A 668 42.81 -70.95 2.21
N ASN A 669 43.49 -70.62 1.11
CA ASN A 669 44.92 -70.82 0.96
C ASN A 669 45.69 -69.54 1.32
N VAL A 670 46.75 -69.71 2.11
CA VAL A 670 47.68 -68.64 2.49
C VAL A 670 49.08 -69.06 2.11
N ILE A 671 49.74 -68.28 1.26
CA ILE A 671 51.18 -68.32 1.02
C ILE A 671 51.79 -67.30 1.98
N SER A 672 52.73 -67.71 2.82
CA SER A 672 53.40 -66.83 3.79
C SER A 672 54.90 -67.06 3.70
N ASP A 673 55.61 -66.11 3.11
CA ASP A 673 57.03 -66.22 2.83
C ASP A 673 57.83 -65.12 3.55
N PRO A 674 58.81 -65.50 4.40
CA PRO A 674 59.63 -64.52 5.11
C PRO A 674 60.55 -63.77 4.14
N LEU A 675 60.65 -62.46 4.33
CA LEU A 675 61.53 -61.56 3.58
C LEU A 675 62.87 -61.37 4.31
N GLN A 676 63.95 -61.13 3.57
CA GLN A 676 65.28 -60.92 4.13
C GLN A 676 65.42 -59.51 4.74
N THR A 677 66.06 -59.41 5.91
CA THR A 677 66.19 -58.15 6.68
C THR A 677 67.62 -57.58 6.70
N ASP A 678 68.42 -57.88 5.68
CA ASP A 678 69.87 -57.64 5.62
C ASP A 678 70.30 -56.26 5.05
N GLU A 679 69.39 -55.31 4.92
CA GLU A 679 69.62 -53.98 4.34
C GLU A 679 70.06 -53.97 2.86
N VAL A 680 69.90 -55.10 2.15
CA VAL A 680 70.19 -55.23 0.72
C VAL A 680 68.89 -55.24 -0.10
N GLN A 681 68.97 -54.83 -1.36
CA GLN A 681 67.85 -54.94 -2.30
C GLN A 681 67.68 -56.38 -2.77
N HIS A 682 66.46 -56.91 -2.64
CA HIS A 682 66.06 -58.25 -3.07
C HIS A 682 64.92 -58.17 -4.08
N SER A 683 64.78 -59.21 -4.90
CA SER A 683 63.62 -59.41 -5.78
C SER A 683 62.84 -60.63 -5.30
N TYR A 684 61.51 -60.51 -5.24
CA TYR A 684 60.59 -61.57 -4.87
C TYR A 684 59.57 -61.82 -5.99
N SER A 685 59.22 -63.08 -6.21
CA SER A 685 58.16 -63.46 -7.15
C SER A 685 57.49 -64.76 -6.72
N THR A 686 56.16 -64.80 -6.77
CA THR A 686 55.37 -66.01 -6.53
C THR A 686 54.20 -66.09 -7.52
N SER A 687 53.81 -67.30 -7.90
CA SER A 687 52.73 -67.55 -8.87
C SER A 687 51.71 -68.52 -8.31
N PHE A 688 50.43 -68.27 -8.58
CA PHE A 688 49.32 -69.13 -8.18
C PHE A 688 48.21 -69.10 -9.23
N VAL A 689 47.30 -70.07 -9.15
CA VAL A 689 46.10 -70.12 -9.99
C VAL A 689 44.93 -69.56 -9.18
N PHE A 690 44.28 -68.54 -9.72
CA PHE A 690 43.10 -67.89 -9.16
C PHE A 690 41.85 -68.32 -9.94
N ASP A 691 40.84 -68.77 -9.23
CA ASP A 691 39.55 -69.18 -9.79
C ASP A 691 38.51 -68.11 -9.49
N SER A 692 38.12 -67.34 -10.51
CA SER A 692 37.19 -66.23 -10.34
C SER A 692 35.75 -66.66 -10.13
N ASP A 693 35.42 -67.92 -10.43
CA ASP A 693 34.06 -68.44 -10.21
C ASP A 693 33.80 -68.76 -8.74
N SER A 694 34.86 -69.06 -7.98
CA SER A 694 34.77 -69.41 -6.56
C SER A 694 35.25 -68.30 -5.61
N LEU A 695 36.03 -67.34 -6.10
CA LEU A 695 36.60 -66.25 -5.32
C LEU A 695 36.50 -64.93 -6.09
N ALA A 696 36.11 -63.85 -5.40
CA ALA A 696 36.02 -62.52 -6.01
C ALA A 696 37.34 -61.72 -5.97
N ASP A 697 38.24 -62.10 -5.07
CA ASP A 697 39.50 -61.40 -4.82
C ASP A 697 40.59 -62.32 -4.22
N PHE A 698 41.81 -61.79 -4.22
CA PHE A 698 42.91 -62.27 -3.39
C PHE A 698 43.58 -61.08 -2.70
N LEU A 699 44.27 -61.37 -1.61
CA LEU A 699 44.82 -60.38 -0.69
C LEU A 699 46.33 -60.53 -0.62
N VAL A 700 47.01 -59.39 -0.70
CA VAL A 700 48.45 -59.30 -0.49
C VAL A 700 48.69 -58.47 0.77
N LYS A 701 49.50 -59.00 1.67
CA LYS A 701 49.84 -58.39 2.96
C LYS A 701 51.35 -58.38 3.16
N PHE A 702 51.85 -57.28 3.70
CA PHE A 702 53.19 -57.21 4.27
C PHE A 702 53.07 -57.01 5.77
N GLU A 703 53.71 -57.88 6.54
CA GLU A 703 53.85 -57.75 7.97
C GLU A 703 55.29 -57.39 8.29
N ILE A 704 55.51 -56.28 8.99
CA ILE A 704 56.85 -55.84 9.37
C ILE A 704 56.91 -55.47 10.85
N SER A 705 58.08 -55.67 11.44
CA SER A 705 58.39 -55.21 12.80
C SER A 705 59.81 -54.69 12.90
N ASN A 706 60.00 -53.64 13.71
CA ASN A 706 61.29 -53.04 14.04
C ASN A 706 62.17 -52.63 12.84
N GLY A 707 61.56 -52.10 11.79
CA GLY A 707 62.28 -51.56 10.64
C GLY A 707 61.37 -50.95 9.57
N ILE A 708 61.99 -50.52 8.49
CA ILE A 708 61.37 -49.88 7.33
C ILE A 708 61.46 -50.83 6.15
N LEU A 709 60.33 -51.27 5.60
CA LEU A 709 60.26 -52.01 4.34
C LEU A 709 59.98 -51.05 3.19
N THR A 710 60.93 -50.92 2.27
CA THR A 710 60.78 -50.15 1.03
C THR A 710 60.46 -51.10 -0.12
N LEU A 711 59.34 -50.89 -0.81
CA LEU A 711 58.92 -51.68 -1.97
C LEU A 711 59.10 -50.88 -3.26
N SER A 712 59.50 -51.56 -4.34
CA SER A 712 59.61 -50.99 -5.69
C SER A 712 59.29 -52.04 -6.74
N ASN A 713 59.00 -51.62 -7.98
CA ASN A 713 58.68 -52.51 -9.11
C ASN A 713 57.59 -53.55 -8.82
N MET A 714 56.59 -53.20 -8.01
CA MET A 714 55.49 -54.10 -7.70
C MET A 714 54.60 -54.30 -8.93
N ASN A 715 54.56 -55.53 -9.43
CA ASN A 715 53.86 -55.92 -10.66
C ASN A 715 52.98 -57.16 -10.43
N TYR A 716 51.83 -57.17 -11.11
CA TYR A 716 50.91 -58.29 -11.18
C TYR A 716 50.79 -58.72 -12.65
N ASP A 717 51.36 -59.87 -13.02
CA ASP A 717 51.15 -60.48 -14.35
C ASP A 717 50.00 -61.49 -14.23
N ILE A 718 48.92 -61.26 -14.97
CA ILE A 718 47.68 -62.00 -14.85
C ILE A 718 47.25 -62.51 -16.22
N LYS A 719 47.22 -63.84 -16.37
CA LYS A 719 46.91 -64.50 -17.65
C LYS A 719 45.62 -65.30 -17.52
N PHE A 720 44.61 -64.89 -18.29
CA PHE A 720 43.32 -65.55 -18.33
C PHE A 720 43.37 -66.91 -19.04
N LYS A 721 42.63 -67.88 -18.50
CA LYS A 721 42.40 -69.22 -19.03
C LYS A 721 40.93 -69.59 -18.80
N CYS A 722 40.28 -70.17 -19.82
CA CYS A 722 38.92 -70.67 -19.72
C CYS A 722 38.94 -72.18 -19.96
N LEU A 723 38.41 -72.97 -19.03
CA LEU A 723 38.33 -74.43 -19.12
C LEU A 723 36.91 -74.91 -19.39
N ASP A 724 36.74 -75.89 -20.29
CA ASP A 724 35.47 -76.61 -20.42
C ASP A 724 35.26 -77.66 -19.32
N LEU A 725 34.07 -78.27 -19.27
CA LEU A 725 33.73 -79.36 -18.32
C LEU A 725 34.63 -80.60 -18.42
N SER A 726 35.47 -80.71 -19.45
CA SER A 726 36.43 -81.80 -19.65
C SER A 726 37.87 -81.39 -19.32
N GLY A 727 38.10 -80.14 -18.90
CA GLY A 727 39.42 -79.59 -18.55
C GLY A 727 40.23 -79.07 -19.74
N ASN A 728 39.63 -78.90 -20.91
CA ASN A 728 40.31 -78.36 -22.10
C ASN A 728 40.31 -76.83 -22.08
N ILE A 729 41.40 -76.20 -22.52
CA ILE A 729 41.49 -74.74 -22.67
C ILE A 729 40.75 -74.29 -23.94
N ILE A 730 39.78 -73.39 -23.79
CA ILE A 730 38.96 -72.86 -24.90
C ILE A 730 39.03 -71.33 -24.93
N LEU A 731 39.56 -70.78 -26.03
CA LEU A 731 39.64 -69.35 -26.32
C LEU A 731 39.22 -69.15 -27.78
N GLN A 732 37.90 -69.08 -28.04
CA GLN A 732 37.28 -68.96 -29.35
C GLN A 732 36.62 -67.57 -29.56
N GLN A 733 36.89 -66.92 -30.70
CA GLN A 733 36.17 -65.73 -31.16
C GLN A 733 35.47 -66.00 -32.49
N ASP A 734 34.15 -65.88 -32.49
CA ASP A 734 33.35 -66.01 -33.71
C ASP A 734 33.00 -64.63 -34.28
N PHE A 735 32.96 -64.55 -35.62
CA PHE A 735 32.45 -63.40 -36.38
C PHE A 735 31.57 -63.92 -37.52
N GLU A 736 30.37 -63.34 -37.66
CA GLU A 736 29.43 -63.66 -38.73
C GLU A 736 29.40 -62.50 -39.74
N VAL A 737 29.58 -62.81 -41.03
CA VAL A 737 29.44 -61.83 -42.11
C VAL A 737 28.08 -62.03 -42.77
N ASN A 738 27.10 -61.22 -42.38
CA ASN A 738 25.77 -61.23 -42.99
C ASN A 738 25.69 -60.24 -44.16
N TYR A 739 25.40 -60.74 -45.37
CA TYR A 739 25.16 -59.88 -46.54
C TYR A 739 23.75 -59.25 -46.50
N PRO A 740 23.60 -57.94 -46.75
CA PRO A 740 22.34 -57.22 -46.51
C PRO A 740 21.30 -57.28 -47.65
N PHE A 741 21.36 -58.23 -48.59
CA PHE A 741 20.40 -58.31 -49.71
C PHE A 741 19.86 -59.73 -49.96
N GLU A 742 18.53 -59.85 -50.09
CA GLU A 742 17.88 -61.04 -50.65
C GLU A 742 18.19 -61.13 -52.16
N PHE A 743 19.06 -62.06 -52.56
CA PHE A 743 19.32 -62.31 -53.97
C PHE A 743 18.11 -62.98 -54.64
N GLN A 744 17.51 -62.34 -55.65
CA GLN A 744 16.65 -63.05 -56.58
C GLN A 744 17.51 -63.99 -57.44
N ARG A 745 17.17 -65.29 -57.44
CA ARG A 745 17.87 -66.32 -58.23
C ARG A 745 17.99 -65.90 -59.69
N THR A 746 19.20 -65.57 -60.13
CA THR A 746 19.59 -65.67 -61.53
C THR A 746 20.37 -66.96 -61.74
N SER A 747 20.35 -67.50 -62.95
CA SER A 747 20.87 -68.84 -63.30
C SER A 747 22.40 -68.89 -63.44
N GLU A 748 23.15 -68.05 -62.72
CA GLU A 748 24.62 -68.06 -62.72
C GLU A 748 25.15 -68.32 -61.31
N HIS A 749 26.22 -69.12 -61.21
CA HIS A 749 26.85 -69.49 -59.94
C HIS A 749 27.48 -68.25 -59.29
N LEU A 750 26.99 -67.85 -58.11
CA LEU A 750 27.67 -66.89 -57.24
C LEU A 750 28.89 -67.56 -56.61
N PHE A 751 30.09 -67.05 -56.91
CA PHE A 751 31.30 -67.31 -56.15
C PHE A 751 31.49 -66.18 -55.15
N ILE A 752 31.71 -66.51 -53.88
CA ILE A 752 32.08 -65.56 -52.82
C ILE A 752 33.55 -65.84 -52.52
N ASP A 753 34.42 -64.91 -52.88
CA ASP A 753 35.83 -64.93 -52.50
C ASP A 753 35.99 -64.10 -51.21
N ILE A 754 36.50 -64.74 -50.15
CA ILE A 754 36.85 -64.08 -48.89
C ILE A 754 38.37 -64.01 -48.81
N ASP A 755 38.95 -62.83 -49.02
CA ASP A 755 40.36 -62.58 -48.75
C ASP A 755 40.55 -62.28 -47.25
N TYR A 756 41.35 -63.11 -46.56
CA TYR A 756 41.73 -62.91 -45.16
C TYR A 756 43.23 -63.10 -44.95
N GLY A 757 43.78 -62.42 -43.94
CA GLY A 757 45.15 -62.62 -43.47
C GLY A 757 45.15 -63.02 -42.01
N LEU A 758 45.70 -64.20 -41.70
CA LEU A 758 45.86 -64.69 -40.33
C LEU A 758 47.33 -64.58 -39.90
N VAL A 759 47.58 -63.93 -38.76
CA VAL A 759 48.87 -63.98 -38.06
C VAL A 759 48.69 -64.85 -36.81
N THR A 760 49.40 -65.97 -36.72
CA THR A 760 49.38 -66.83 -35.53
C THR A 760 50.64 -66.63 -34.70
N VAL A 761 50.47 -66.58 -33.37
CA VAL A 761 51.56 -66.68 -32.39
C VAL A 761 51.44 -68.06 -31.75
N ASP A 762 52.57 -68.77 -31.60
CA ASP A 762 52.59 -70.08 -30.94
C ASP A 762 53.09 -69.93 -29.50
N ASP A 763 52.24 -70.27 -28.54
CA ASP A 763 52.50 -70.18 -27.10
C ASP A 763 52.72 -71.57 -26.47
N GLY A 764 52.73 -72.64 -27.27
CA GLY A 764 52.95 -74.01 -26.83
C GLY A 764 51.74 -74.69 -26.20
N GLN A 765 50.56 -74.07 -26.21
CA GLN A 765 49.31 -74.64 -25.69
C GLN A 765 48.47 -75.29 -26.80
N THR A 766 47.67 -76.31 -26.46
CA THR A 766 46.69 -76.90 -27.38
C THR A 766 45.30 -76.35 -27.07
N TYR A 767 44.65 -75.76 -28.07
CA TYR A 767 43.33 -75.13 -27.96
C TYR A 767 42.26 -75.98 -28.65
N HIS A 768 41.07 -76.06 -28.05
CA HIS A 768 39.93 -76.83 -28.58
C HIS A 768 38.78 -75.91 -29.03
N THR A 769 38.01 -76.34 -30.04
CA THR A 769 36.84 -75.63 -30.57
C THR A 769 35.53 -76.25 -30.07
N THR A 770 34.45 -75.46 -30.02
CA THR A 770 33.14 -75.89 -29.50
C THR A 770 32.43 -76.96 -30.37
N PRO A 771 31.54 -77.79 -29.81
CA PRO A 771 31.12 -79.06 -30.43
C PRO A 771 30.18 -78.96 -31.64
N GLN A 772 29.69 -77.77 -31.99
CA GLN A 772 28.62 -77.63 -32.99
C GLN A 772 29.07 -78.02 -34.42
N TYR A 773 30.37 -78.19 -34.65
CA TYR A 773 30.97 -78.50 -35.97
C TYR A 773 31.93 -79.72 -35.99
N GLY A 774 31.99 -80.53 -34.92
CA GLY A 774 32.96 -81.63 -34.79
C GLY A 774 34.34 -81.15 -34.30
N SER A 775 35.13 -82.04 -33.70
CA SER A 775 36.42 -81.68 -33.08
C SER A 775 37.47 -81.35 -34.16
N VAL A 776 37.81 -80.06 -34.28
CA VAL A 776 38.91 -79.60 -35.13
C VAL A 776 39.92 -78.85 -34.25
N THR A 777 41.21 -79.20 -34.37
CA THR A 777 42.34 -78.61 -33.63
C THR A 777 43.02 -77.44 -34.35
N ASP A 778 42.45 -76.99 -35.47
CA ASP A 778 43.03 -75.94 -36.30
C ASP A 778 42.74 -74.54 -35.73
N LYS A 779 43.73 -73.63 -35.78
CA LYS A 779 43.67 -72.28 -35.20
C LYS A 779 42.73 -71.31 -35.95
N LEU A 780 42.16 -71.70 -37.09
CA LEU A 780 41.15 -70.96 -37.85
C LEU A 780 40.23 -71.95 -38.58
N ASN A 781 38.92 -71.75 -38.46
CA ASN A 781 37.91 -72.47 -39.21
C ASN A 781 37.02 -71.42 -39.91
N ILE A 782 36.81 -71.54 -41.22
CA ILE A 782 36.01 -70.60 -42.03
C ILE A 782 34.76 -71.30 -42.53
#